data_AF-A0A7C8M9P5-F1
#
_entry.id   AF-A0A7C8M9P5-F1
#
_cell.length_a   1.000
_cell.length_b   1.000
_cell.length_c   1.000
_cell.angle_alpha   90.00
_cell.angle_beta   90.00
_cell.angle_gamma   90.00
#
_symmetry.space_group_name_H-M   'P 1'
#
loop_
_entity.id
_entity.type
_entity.pdbx_description
1 polymer ?
#
loop_
_entity_poly.entity_id
_entity_poly.type
_entity_poly.pdbx_seq_one_letter_code
_entity_poly.pdbx_strand_id
1 'polypeptide(L)'
;MILGRLSGVLAILTGAVSGQAAQRYCDPVTSICYSGWTGGNGIWIGVALPSTTTPAFDTALQIISPIANGWVGFSWGGTMPYVPLTVGWVNTASNTSIYSSRMAFGLSLPQPFDGAEYSYLQGTGYNKTHWTLNVRCKGCSEWHDVDGNLASIDPNGAAVKFAYAYARLAPREPANNRSTFNSHTKFGHWNLDLTLGQNAKFNQLIAANLVPDALKPSSSGVPTSLPTSVRTSTLTSVVPTANPGPIQTGIPMSCSGVSALHFPTLTVDGWKATKVAGGLTQPRGVIFDTAGHLLLIQNGLGITGHTIGSDGCLTSAKTIITQRNLNHGIALSQDGKSLYASSATTVFAFDYDSATMSINGSSRAVVTGMDNRGHVTRTLTIPPKHPNLLIVSHGSNDNFDFESGNMKVGRSSIKAYDMTQVPTDGYNYASGGQQLGYGLRNSVGLAFDSDGMLWAVENSSDEIHRGTVDIHVDNPADELNFIGDPSKENTQWYGYPTCYTVWKPDFITDRVFSVGDQFVMTPNDTFSDDTCTQTSVPAKLALQAHSAPLDVAFNKNSTRMYVTFHGSWNRNPPTGYKIAEIQFRKESTGLFAPSHFVNSTAGYKDIFWSPDVEHCSTTQCFRPVSIVRDKYERMYVTSDSGGEGELIIFGRV
;
A
#
# COMPACT_ATOMS: atom_id res chain seq x y z
N MET A 1 44.07 62.45 -5.43
CA MET A 1 44.48 61.08 -5.08
C MET A 1 43.29 60.40 -4.41
N ILE A 2 42.86 59.27 -4.97
CA ILE A 2 41.97 58.26 -4.37
C ILE A 2 40.48 58.64 -4.27
N LEU A 3 39.68 57.75 -4.87
CA LEU A 3 38.26 57.84 -5.24
C LEU A 3 37.31 57.99 -4.05
N GLY A 4 36.29 58.81 -4.28
CA GLY A 4 35.14 59.03 -3.40
C GLY A 4 34.04 57.97 -3.56
N ARG A 5 33.32 57.82 -2.45
CA ARG A 5 32.17 56.96 -2.17
C ARG A 5 31.00 57.14 -3.13
N LEU A 6 30.30 56.04 -3.45
CA LEU A 6 28.86 56.08 -3.68
C LEU A 6 28.19 54.84 -3.08
N SER A 7 27.14 55.10 -2.29
CA SER A 7 26.28 54.16 -1.60
C SER A 7 25.49 53.29 -2.58
N GLY A 8 25.48 51.97 -2.37
CA GLY A 8 24.64 51.02 -3.10
C GLY A 8 23.64 50.34 -2.16
N VAL A 9 22.36 50.63 -2.37
CA VAL A 9 21.22 49.96 -1.74
C VAL A 9 21.17 48.52 -2.27
N LEU A 10 21.30 47.53 -1.38
CA LEU A 10 21.17 46.12 -1.72
C LEU A 10 19.68 45.76 -1.75
N ALA A 11 19.10 45.71 -2.96
CA ALA A 11 17.75 45.21 -3.17
C ALA A 11 17.74 43.68 -2.97
N ILE A 12 16.91 43.22 -2.05
CA ILE A 12 16.61 41.81 -1.79
C ILE A 12 15.86 41.27 -3.02
N LEU A 13 16.51 40.45 -3.83
CA LEU A 13 15.87 39.63 -4.85
C LEU A 13 15.18 38.45 -4.15
N THR A 14 13.89 38.61 -3.88
CA THR A 14 12.99 37.50 -3.62
C THR A 14 12.93 36.64 -4.88
N GLY A 15 13.49 35.43 -4.83
CA GLY A 15 13.37 34.46 -5.91
C GLY A 15 11.92 34.01 -6.05
N ALA A 16 11.21 34.59 -7.02
CA ALA A 16 9.96 34.04 -7.50
C ALA A 16 10.27 32.73 -8.23
N VAL A 17 9.73 31.62 -7.75
CA VAL A 17 9.66 30.37 -8.51
C VAL A 17 8.74 30.63 -9.69
N SER A 18 9.29 30.89 -10.89
CA SER A 18 8.48 30.97 -12.11
C SER A 18 7.85 29.60 -12.36
N GLY A 19 6.54 29.49 -12.15
CA GLY A 19 5.75 28.37 -12.67
C GLY A 19 5.92 28.31 -14.18
N GLN A 20 6.39 27.18 -14.69
CA GLN A 20 6.45 26.94 -16.14
C GLN A 20 5.01 26.96 -16.68
N ALA A 21 4.69 27.97 -17.48
CA ALA A 21 3.41 28.06 -18.17
C ALA A 21 3.27 26.89 -19.16
N ALA A 22 2.12 26.22 -19.16
CA ALA A 22 1.79 25.22 -20.16
C ALA A 22 1.91 25.83 -21.57
N GLN A 23 2.50 25.10 -22.51
CA GLN A 23 2.65 25.56 -23.90
C GLN A 23 1.97 24.60 -24.87
N ARG A 24 1.27 25.17 -25.86
CA ARG A 24 0.76 24.41 -27.00
C ARG A 24 1.93 23.99 -27.90
N TYR A 25 2.06 22.70 -28.13
CA TYR A 25 3.07 22.11 -29.01
C TYR A 25 2.39 21.24 -30.06
N CYS A 26 2.62 21.51 -31.35
CA CYS A 26 2.11 20.67 -32.44
C CYS A 26 3.24 19.81 -32.98
N ASP A 27 3.09 18.49 -32.83
CA ASP A 27 4.07 17.51 -33.27
C ASP A 27 4.16 17.52 -34.81
N PRO A 28 5.34 17.82 -35.41
CA PRO A 28 5.48 17.91 -36.85
C PRO A 28 5.27 16.57 -37.57
N VAL A 29 5.41 15.43 -36.88
CA VAL A 29 5.18 14.10 -37.47
C VAL A 29 3.68 13.83 -37.57
N THR A 30 2.95 14.02 -36.47
CA THR A 30 1.55 13.61 -36.37
C THR A 30 0.54 14.72 -36.68
N SER A 31 1.00 15.99 -36.69
CA SER A 31 0.16 17.19 -36.69
C SER A 31 -0.81 17.30 -35.50
N ILE A 32 -0.64 16.48 -34.46
CA ILE A 32 -1.44 16.54 -33.23
C ILE A 32 -0.85 17.64 -32.35
N CYS A 33 -1.70 18.53 -31.85
CA CYS A 33 -1.30 19.56 -30.90
C CYS A 33 -1.60 19.14 -29.46
N TYR A 34 -0.58 19.22 -28.61
CA TYR A 34 -0.59 18.85 -27.20
C TYR A 34 -0.49 20.10 -26.32
N SER A 35 -1.09 20.05 -25.15
CA SER A 35 -0.67 20.87 -24.02
C SER A 35 0.49 20.16 -23.33
N GLY A 36 1.65 20.80 -23.26
CA GLY A 36 2.89 20.16 -22.81
C GLY A 36 3.41 20.66 -21.47
N TRP A 37 4.06 19.75 -20.75
CA TRP A 37 4.87 20.03 -19.56
C TRP A 37 6.25 19.39 -19.72
N THR A 38 7.29 20.06 -19.23
CA THR A 38 8.65 19.53 -19.16
C THR A 38 9.16 19.66 -17.74
N GLY A 39 9.60 18.55 -17.16
CA GLY A 39 10.16 18.52 -15.82
C GLY A 39 10.54 17.10 -15.41
N GLY A 40 11.16 16.95 -14.24
CA GLY A 40 11.58 15.64 -13.74
C GLY A 40 12.61 14.95 -14.65
N ASN A 41 13.90 15.13 -14.39
CA ASN A 41 14.98 14.42 -15.10
C ASN A 41 14.85 14.43 -16.65
N GLY A 42 14.43 15.56 -17.23
CA GLY A 42 14.33 15.76 -18.68
C GLY A 42 13.10 15.14 -19.35
N ILE A 43 12.07 14.75 -18.60
CA ILE A 43 10.84 14.19 -19.16
C ILE A 43 9.96 15.31 -19.74
N TRP A 44 9.41 15.07 -20.92
CA TRP A 44 8.31 15.83 -21.51
C TRP A 44 7.05 14.97 -21.54
N ILE A 45 5.92 15.55 -21.14
CA ILE A 45 4.60 14.91 -21.21
C ILE A 45 3.64 15.89 -21.88
N GLY A 46 2.88 15.41 -22.85
CA GLY A 46 1.87 16.19 -23.55
C GLY A 46 0.55 15.46 -23.66
N VAL A 47 -0.53 16.20 -23.43
CA VAL A 47 -1.91 15.71 -23.52
C VAL A 47 -2.63 16.44 -24.64
N ALA A 48 -3.22 15.67 -25.55
CA ALA A 48 -4.10 16.15 -26.61
C ALA A 48 -5.48 15.52 -26.48
N LEU A 49 -6.51 16.29 -26.82
CA LEU A 49 -7.91 15.90 -26.70
C LEU A 49 -8.74 16.50 -27.84
N PRO A 50 -9.95 15.98 -28.11
CA PRO A 50 -10.89 16.65 -28.99
C PRO A 50 -11.38 17.97 -28.38
N SER A 51 -11.90 18.86 -29.22
CA SER A 51 -12.58 20.10 -28.78
C SER A 51 -13.98 19.84 -28.19
N THR A 52 -14.21 18.70 -27.53
CA THR A 52 -15.49 18.39 -26.88
C THR A 52 -15.61 19.10 -25.54
N THR A 53 -16.85 19.25 -25.06
CA THR A 53 -17.15 19.87 -23.77
C THR A 53 -17.47 18.86 -22.66
N THR A 54 -17.67 17.58 -22.98
CA THR A 54 -18.10 16.55 -22.01
C THR A 54 -17.36 15.22 -22.21
N PRO A 55 -16.83 14.61 -21.13
CA PRO A 55 -16.43 13.20 -21.07
C PRO A 55 -17.61 12.23 -21.34
N ALA A 56 -17.37 10.97 -21.73
CA ALA A 56 -16.07 10.37 -22.04
C ALA A 56 -15.59 10.68 -23.49
N PHE A 57 -14.28 10.79 -23.67
CA PHE A 57 -13.66 10.99 -24.98
C PHE A 57 -12.27 10.34 -25.06
N ASP A 58 -11.82 10.08 -26.29
CA ASP A 58 -10.46 9.60 -26.54
C ASP A 58 -9.44 10.72 -26.29
N THR A 59 -8.28 10.35 -25.76
CA THR A 59 -7.15 11.26 -25.52
C THR A 59 -5.94 10.78 -26.31
N ALA A 60 -4.99 11.67 -26.57
CA ALA A 60 -3.66 11.29 -27.04
C ALA A 60 -2.64 11.73 -25.99
N LEU A 61 -1.75 10.81 -25.62
CA LEU A 61 -0.64 11.07 -24.72
C LEU A 61 0.66 10.93 -25.50
N GLN A 62 1.56 11.90 -25.34
CA GLN A 62 2.96 11.77 -25.73
C GLN A 62 3.83 11.85 -24.48
N ILE A 63 4.74 10.89 -24.34
CA ILE A 63 5.81 10.91 -23.33
C ILE A 63 7.12 10.86 -24.09
N ILE A 64 8.00 11.84 -23.85
CA ILE A 64 9.38 11.83 -24.33
C ILE A 64 10.28 11.82 -23.11
N SER A 65 11.19 10.86 -23.03
CA SER A 65 12.00 10.65 -21.83
C SER A 65 13.43 10.27 -22.20
N PRO A 66 14.44 10.75 -21.45
CA PRO A 66 15.81 10.27 -21.59
C PRO A 66 15.89 8.75 -21.42
N ILE A 67 16.76 8.11 -22.19
CA ILE A 67 16.93 6.64 -22.19
C ILE A 67 17.43 6.09 -20.84
N ALA A 68 17.97 6.96 -19.99
CA ALA A 68 18.40 6.62 -18.63
C ALA A 68 17.22 6.36 -17.67
N ASN A 69 16.00 6.77 -18.02
CA ASN A 69 14.80 6.44 -17.25
C ASN A 69 14.27 5.09 -17.72
N GLY A 70 14.32 4.09 -16.84
CA GLY A 70 13.85 2.74 -17.08
C GLY A 70 12.34 2.65 -17.32
N TRP A 71 11.55 3.53 -16.70
CA TRP A 71 10.13 3.73 -17.01
C TRP A 71 9.67 5.13 -16.58
N VAL A 72 8.59 5.62 -17.22
CA VAL A 72 7.86 6.84 -16.82
C VAL A 72 6.38 6.53 -16.70
N GLY A 73 5.77 6.94 -15.60
CA GLY A 73 4.34 6.85 -15.32
C GLY A 73 3.66 8.21 -15.40
N PHE A 74 2.42 8.22 -15.89
CA PHE A 74 1.52 9.36 -15.98
C PHE A 74 0.19 8.99 -15.33
N SER A 75 -0.31 9.85 -14.44
CA SER A 75 -1.63 9.71 -13.81
C SER A 75 -2.62 10.71 -14.39
N TRP A 76 -3.71 10.20 -14.96
CA TRP A 76 -4.77 11.00 -15.60
C TRP A 76 -5.60 11.85 -14.63
N GLY A 77 -5.55 11.54 -13.34
CA GLY A 77 -6.31 12.20 -12.27
C GLY A 77 -5.44 12.87 -11.21
N GLY A 78 -4.12 12.89 -11.41
CA GLY A 78 -3.20 13.57 -10.50
C GLY A 78 -2.89 12.84 -9.19
N THR A 79 -3.38 11.62 -9.00
CA THR A 79 -3.06 10.73 -7.86
C THR A 79 -2.75 9.32 -8.35
N MET A 80 -2.08 8.50 -7.54
CA MET A 80 -1.76 7.12 -7.92
C MET A 80 -2.95 6.14 -7.73
N PRO A 81 -3.64 6.11 -6.58
CA PRO A 81 -4.74 5.17 -6.38
C PRO A 81 -6.03 5.59 -7.08
N TYR A 82 -6.81 4.61 -7.56
CA TYR A 82 -8.15 4.76 -8.13
C TYR A 82 -8.22 5.69 -9.36
N VAL A 83 -7.11 5.79 -10.09
CA VAL A 83 -6.98 6.61 -11.28
C VAL A 83 -6.30 5.78 -12.38
N PRO A 84 -6.73 5.90 -13.65
CA PRO A 84 -6.02 5.31 -14.77
C PRO A 84 -4.58 5.84 -14.82
N LEU A 85 -3.63 4.93 -14.96
CA LEU A 85 -2.22 5.25 -15.09
C LEU A 85 -1.73 4.75 -16.45
N THR A 86 -0.98 5.59 -17.15
CA THR A 86 -0.22 5.18 -18.34
C THR A 86 1.25 5.09 -17.95
N VAL A 87 1.85 3.91 -18.10
CA VAL A 87 3.29 3.73 -17.88
C VAL A 87 3.95 3.39 -19.22
N GLY A 88 5.11 3.97 -19.49
CA GLY A 88 5.86 3.75 -20.73
C GLY A 88 7.34 3.45 -20.47
N TRP A 89 7.94 2.65 -21.34
CA TRP A 89 9.37 2.33 -21.34
C TRP A 89 9.85 1.78 -22.69
N VAL A 90 11.16 1.60 -22.83
CA VAL A 90 11.78 1.02 -24.03
C VAL A 90 11.58 -0.50 -24.09
N ASN A 91 11.07 -1.00 -25.22
CA ASN A 91 11.05 -2.41 -25.57
C ASN A 91 12.03 -2.67 -26.71
N THR A 92 13.23 -3.11 -26.37
CA THR A 92 14.29 -3.45 -27.33
C THR A 92 13.96 -4.66 -28.20
N ALA A 93 13.15 -5.61 -27.70
CA ALA A 93 12.79 -6.82 -28.44
C ALA A 93 11.93 -6.51 -29.68
N SER A 94 11.04 -5.51 -29.55
CA SER A 94 10.22 -5.01 -30.67
C SER A 94 10.76 -3.73 -31.30
N ASN A 95 11.99 -3.32 -30.94
CA ASN A 95 12.64 -2.09 -31.37
C ASN A 95 11.73 -0.84 -31.28
N THR A 96 11.02 -0.67 -30.16
CA THR A 96 10.05 0.42 -29.96
C THR A 96 9.96 0.85 -28.50
N SER A 97 9.06 1.79 -28.19
CA SER A 97 8.58 2.07 -26.82
C SER A 97 7.21 1.43 -26.63
N ILE A 98 6.94 0.91 -25.43
CA ILE A 98 5.71 0.19 -25.10
C ILE A 98 4.89 0.98 -24.08
N TYR A 99 3.55 0.87 -24.16
CA TYR A 99 2.66 1.35 -23.10
C TYR A 99 2.26 0.23 -22.15
N SER A 100 1.82 0.61 -20.96
CA SER A 100 1.22 -0.26 -19.96
C SER A 100 0.06 0.45 -19.28
N SER A 101 -1.14 -0.12 -19.42
CA SER A 101 -2.36 0.36 -18.79
C SER A 101 -2.43 -0.16 -17.35
N ARG A 102 -2.52 0.75 -16.38
CA ARG A 102 -2.46 0.41 -14.96
C ARG A 102 -3.49 1.14 -14.13
N MET A 103 -3.82 0.55 -12.98
CA MET A 103 -4.56 1.21 -11.90
C MET A 103 -4.06 0.65 -10.58
N ALA A 104 -3.80 1.52 -9.61
CA ALA A 104 -3.50 1.10 -8.25
C ALA A 104 -4.75 1.22 -7.37
N PHE A 105 -4.87 0.35 -6.37
CA PHE A 105 -5.96 0.38 -5.39
C PHE A 105 -5.40 0.68 -3.97
N GLY A 106 -4.29 1.42 -3.95
CA GLY A 106 -3.52 1.78 -2.77
C GLY A 106 -2.10 2.22 -3.15
N LEU A 107 -1.24 2.45 -2.15
CA LEU A 107 0.19 2.71 -2.35
C LEU A 107 0.96 1.39 -2.58
N SER A 108 0.52 0.61 -3.56
CA SER A 108 1.05 -0.71 -3.93
C SER A 108 1.35 -0.76 -5.43
N LEU A 109 2.01 -1.83 -5.90
CA LEU A 109 2.29 -1.98 -7.34
C LEU A 109 1.00 -1.85 -8.17
N PRO A 110 0.90 -0.91 -9.12
CA PRO A 110 -0.29 -0.79 -9.96
C PRO A 110 -0.57 -2.08 -10.76
N GLN A 111 -1.83 -2.52 -10.74
CA GLN A 111 -2.27 -3.71 -11.44
C GLN A 111 -2.62 -3.39 -12.90
N PRO A 112 -2.53 -4.37 -13.83
CA PRO A 112 -3.05 -4.19 -15.19
C PRO A 112 -4.51 -3.71 -15.17
N PHE A 113 -4.81 -2.68 -15.95
CA PHE A 113 -6.13 -2.07 -16.00
C PHE A 113 -6.75 -2.18 -17.39
N ASP A 114 -7.78 -3.02 -17.51
CA ASP A 114 -8.45 -3.27 -18.78
C ASP A 114 -9.57 -2.24 -19.09
N GLY A 115 -9.82 -1.29 -18.18
CA GLY A 115 -10.79 -0.21 -18.40
C GLY A 115 -10.29 0.91 -19.31
N ALA A 116 -9.00 0.89 -19.70
CA ALA A 116 -8.40 1.80 -20.65
C ALA A 116 -7.71 1.05 -21.79
N GLU A 117 -8.02 1.43 -23.03
CA GLU A 117 -7.51 0.81 -24.25
C GLU A 117 -6.57 1.77 -24.99
N TYR A 118 -5.36 1.29 -25.29
CA TYR A 118 -4.32 2.08 -25.94
C TYR A 118 -4.06 1.59 -27.37
N SER A 119 -3.70 2.52 -28.23
CA SER A 119 -3.21 2.23 -29.59
C SER A 119 -2.03 3.13 -29.89
N TYR A 120 -0.99 2.59 -30.55
CA TYR A 120 0.18 3.35 -30.91
C TYR A 120 -0.11 4.36 -32.01
N LEU A 121 0.52 5.52 -31.89
CA LEU A 121 0.54 6.57 -32.90
C LEU A 121 1.95 6.69 -33.50
N GLN A 122 2.03 7.24 -34.72
CA GLN A 122 3.29 7.51 -35.40
C GLN A 122 4.24 8.31 -34.51
N GLY A 123 5.54 8.09 -34.65
CA GLY A 123 6.57 8.70 -33.81
C GLY A 123 6.90 7.94 -32.52
N THR A 124 6.15 6.87 -32.18
CA THR A 124 6.55 5.95 -31.11
C THR A 124 7.84 5.21 -31.47
N GLY A 125 8.78 5.15 -30.54
CA GLY A 125 10.06 4.47 -30.72
C GLY A 125 11.13 5.02 -29.78
N TYR A 126 12.40 4.72 -30.06
CA TYR A 126 13.51 5.26 -29.29
C TYR A 126 14.75 5.47 -30.16
N ASN A 127 15.67 6.29 -29.67
CA ASN A 127 16.99 6.53 -30.25
C ASN A 127 18.07 6.42 -29.16
N LYS A 128 19.31 6.81 -29.46
CA LYS A 128 20.43 6.71 -28.51
C LYS A 128 20.28 7.51 -27.22
N THR A 129 19.42 8.52 -27.21
CA THR A 129 19.32 9.49 -26.11
C THR A 129 17.95 9.52 -25.46
N HIS A 130 16.88 9.27 -26.22
CA HIS A 130 15.51 9.40 -25.76
C HIS A 130 14.63 8.29 -26.32
N TRP A 131 13.54 8.04 -25.62
CA TRP A 131 12.42 7.26 -26.09
C TRP A 131 11.14 8.10 -26.10
N THR A 132 10.30 7.83 -27.09
CA THR A 132 9.01 8.50 -27.31
C THR A 132 7.91 7.46 -27.31
N LEU A 133 6.86 7.71 -26.53
CA LEU A 133 5.62 6.94 -26.54
C LEU A 133 4.47 7.85 -26.96
N ASN A 134 3.93 7.64 -28.17
CA ASN A 134 2.75 8.33 -28.66
C ASN A 134 1.59 7.34 -28.68
N VAL A 135 0.55 7.58 -27.89
CA VAL A 135 -0.59 6.66 -27.80
C VAL A 135 -1.91 7.40 -27.78
N ARG A 136 -2.90 6.83 -28.47
CA ARG A 136 -4.31 7.12 -28.19
C ARG A 136 -4.68 6.34 -26.93
N CYS A 137 -5.31 6.97 -25.95
CA CYS A 137 -6.01 6.27 -24.86
C CYS A 137 -7.52 6.50 -24.93
N LYS A 138 -8.26 5.40 -25.02
CA LYS A 138 -9.72 5.34 -24.83
C LYS A 138 -10.01 4.86 -23.41
N GLY A 139 -10.90 5.56 -22.69
CA GLY A 139 -11.20 5.25 -21.27
C GLY A 139 -10.25 5.88 -20.26
N CYS A 140 -9.38 6.81 -20.68
CA CYS A 140 -8.53 7.59 -19.77
C CYS A 140 -9.14 8.94 -19.35
N SER A 141 -10.17 9.43 -20.06
CA SER A 141 -10.82 10.71 -19.73
C SER A 141 -11.81 10.61 -18.58
N GLU A 142 -12.22 9.38 -18.23
CA GLU A 142 -13.30 9.11 -17.28
C GLU A 142 -13.08 7.73 -16.64
N TRP A 143 -13.31 7.62 -15.33
CA TRP A 143 -13.12 6.41 -14.54
C TRP A 143 -13.98 6.44 -13.28
N HIS A 144 -14.00 5.34 -12.52
CA HIS A 144 -14.63 5.32 -11.20
C HIS A 144 -13.59 5.62 -10.11
N ASP A 145 -13.91 6.55 -9.22
CA ASP A 145 -13.09 6.86 -8.05
C ASP A 145 -13.16 5.76 -6.98
N VAL A 146 -12.57 6.02 -5.81
CA VAL A 146 -12.52 5.07 -4.70
C VAL A 146 -13.90 4.65 -4.18
N ASP A 147 -14.91 5.49 -4.33
CA ASP A 147 -16.28 5.25 -3.86
C ASP A 147 -17.18 4.71 -4.98
N GLY A 148 -16.63 4.55 -6.19
CA GLY A 148 -17.39 4.14 -7.35
C GLY A 148 -18.14 5.29 -8.02
N ASN A 149 -17.86 6.54 -7.68
CA ASN A 149 -18.42 7.69 -8.39
C ASN A 149 -17.65 7.94 -9.68
N LEU A 150 -18.34 8.47 -10.68
CA LEU A 150 -17.72 8.81 -11.96
C LEU A 150 -16.84 10.05 -11.79
N ALA A 151 -15.54 9.90 -12.03
CA ALA A 151 -14.55 10.97 -12.08
C ALA A 151 -14.08 11.15 -13.53
N SER A 152 -13.73 12.38 -13.90
CA SER A 152 -13.28 12.68 -15.26
C SER A 152 -12.34 13.89 -15.30
N ILE A 153 -11.61 14.01 -16.41
CA ILE A 153 -10.84 15.21 -16.71
C ILE A 153 -11.78 16.30 -17.27
N ASP A 154 -11.59 17.54 -16.85
CA ASP A 154 -12.27 18.69 -17.45
C ASP A 154 -11.52 19.15 -18.71
N PRO A 155 -12.04 18.92 -19.93
CA PRO A 155 -11.36 19.29 -21.17
C PRO A 155 -11.16 20.80 -21.35
N ASN A 156 -11.89 21.64 -20.59
CA ASN A 156 -11.79 23.09 -20.64
C ASN A 156 -11.01 23.67 -19.44
N GLY A 157 -10.46 22.81 -18.58
CA GLY A 157 -9.73 23.25 -17.40
C GLY A 157 -8.40 23.91 -17.77
N ALA A 158 -8.24 25.17 -17.37
CA ALA A 158 -6.99 25.93 -17.54
C ALA A 158 -5.89 25.51 -16.53
N ALA A 159 -6.22 24.68 -15.54
CA ALA A 159 -5.30 24.20 -14.51
C ALA A 159 -5.70 22.81 -14.00
N VAL A 160 -5.72 21.81 -14.90
CA VAL A 160 -6.03 20.42 -14.53
C VAL A 160 -4.81 19.77 -13.90
N LYS A 161 -4.97 19.18 -12.71
CA LYS A 161 -3.90 18.55 -11.96
C LYS A 161 -3.58 17.16 -12.50
N PHE A 162 -2.32 16.91 -12.82
CA PHE A 162 -1.78 15.61 -13.20
C PHE A 162 -0.60 15.22 -12.30
N ALA A 163 -0.14 13.97 -12.41
CA ALA A 163 1.03 13.48 -11.69
C ALA A 163 1.90 12.60 -12.59
N TYR A 164 3.20 12.59 -12.29
CA TYR A 164 4.19 11.80 -12.99
C TYR A 164 5.06 11.07 -11.98
N ALA A 165 5.65 9.99 -12.45
CA ALA A 165 6.63 9.23 -11.70
C ALA A 165 7.65 8.64 -12.67
N TYR A 166 8.88 8.41 -12.23
CA TYR A 166 9.86 7.67 -13.02
C TYR A 166 10.81 6.89 -12.12
N ALA A 167 11.38 5.82 -12.68
CA ALA A 167 12.52 5.13 -12.07
C ALA A 167 13.62 4.92 -13.10
N ARG A 168 14.86 4.80 -12.61
CA ARG A 168 16.02 4.41 -13.44
C ARG A 168 16.02 2.93 -13.77
N LEU A 169 15.51 2.09 -12.86
CA LEU A 169 15.43 0.64 -13.08
C LEU A 169 14.30 0.32 -14.06
N ALA A 170 14.62 -0.45 -15.10
CA ALA A 170 13.63 -0.93 -16.04
C ALA A 170 12.65 -1.92 -15.37
N PRO A 171 11.45 -2.11 -15.93
CA PRO A 171 10.56 -3.20 -15.55
C PRO A 171 11.25 -4.57 -15.66
N ARG A 172 10.77 -5.55 -14.87
CA ARG A 172 11.36 -6.90 -14.81
C ARG A 172 11.46 -7.58 -16.17
N GLU A 173 10.42 -7.44 -16.98
CA GLU A 173 10.30 -7.99 -18.33
C GLU A 173 9.95 -6.85 -19.32
N PRO A 174 10.93 -6.11 -19.85
CA PRO A 174 10.65 -4.93 -20.68
C PRO A 174 9.83 -5.20 -21.94
N ALA A 175 9.78 -6.44 -22.44
CA ALA A 175 8.96 -6.83 -23.59
C ALA A 175 7.48 -7.10 -23.24
N ASN A 176 7.14 -7.16 -21.95
CA ASN A 176 5.81 -7.51 -21.46
C ASN A 176 5.12 -6.26 -20.87
N ASN A 177 4.05 -5.76 -21.50
CA ASN A 177 3.33 -4.60 -20.98
C ASN A 177 2.62 -4.84 -19.64
N ARG A 178 2.48 -6.09 -19.20
CA ARG A 178 1.97 -6.46 -17.87
C ARG A 178 3.10 -6.70 -16.85
N SER A 179 4.37 -6.49 -17.25
CA SER A 179 5.55 -6.61 -16.38
C SER A 179 5.41 -5.85 -15.07
N THR A 180 6.02 -6.39 -14.04
CA THR A 180 6.13 -5.75 -12.74
C THR A 180 7.31 -4.77 -12.76
N PHE A 181 7.30 -3.79 -11.87
CA PHE A 181 8.33 -2.75 -11.80
C PHE A 181 8.48 -2.24 -10.36
N ASN A 182 9.65 -1.71 -10.04
CA ASN A 182 9.93 -1.18 -8.71
C ASN A 182 9.30 0.21 -8.51
N SER A 183 9.26 0.67 -7.26
CA SER A 183 8.80 2.02 -6.92
C SER A 183 9.59 3.08 -7.69
N HIS A 184 8.95 4.21 -7.96
CA HIS A 184 9.60 5.35 -8.59
C HIS A 184 10.70 5.93 -7.70
N THR A 185 11.77 6.42 -8.33
CA THR A 185 12.82 7.16 -7.62
C THR A 185 12.41 8.59 -7.32
N LYS A 186 11.54 9.17 -8.17
CA LYS A 186 10.96 10.51 -7.98
C LYS A 186 9.57 10.53 -8.61
N PHE A 187 8.73 11.38 -8.03
CA PHE A 187 7.38 11.66 -8.50
C PHE A 187 7.05 13.13 -8.24
N GLY A 188 5.96 13.61 -8.82
CA GLY A 188 5.49 14.96 -8.57
C GLY A 188 4.17 15.26 -9.26
N HIS A 189 3.67 16.46 -9.02
CA HIS A 189 2.41 16.96 -9.57
C HIS A 189 2.65 18.24 -10.36
N TRP A 190 1.79 18.51 -11.34
CA TRP A 190 1.73 19.80 -12.02
C TRP A 190 0.29 20.07 -12.47
N ASN A 191 0.02 21.31 -12.84
CA ASN A 191 -1.23 21.70 -13.48
C ASN A 191 -0.97 21.96 -14.96
N LEU A 192 -1.91 21.54 -15.80
CA LEU A 192 -1.84 21.68 -17.25
C LEU A 192 -3.11 22.39 -17.75
N ASP A 193 -2.94 23.37 -18.64
CA ASP A 193 -4.05 24.00 -19.35
C ASP A 193 -4.45 23.10 -20.52
N LEU A 194 -5.56 22.36 -20.38
CA LEU A 194 -6.00 21.42 -21.41
C LEU A 194 -6.59 22.11 -22.65
N THR A 195 -6.98 23.39 -22.56
CA THR A 195 -7.50 24.13 -23.72
C THR A 195 -6.44 24.23 -24.82
N LEU A 196 -5.16 24.30 -24.44
CA LEU A 196 -4.01 24.31 -25.35
C LEU A 196 -3.82 22.99 -26.10
N GLY A 197 -4.35 21.87 -25.60
CA GLY A 197 -4.26 20.54 -26.21
C GLY A 197 -5.47 20.15 -27.06
N GLN A 198 -6.45 21.04 -27.24
CA GLN A 198 -7.64 20.75 -28.02
C GLN A 198 -7.37 20.74 -29.54
N ASN A 199 -7.99 19.76 -30.23
CA ASN A 199 -7.88 19.58 -31.68
C ASN A 199 -9.28 19.43 -32.32
N ALA A 200 -9.63 20.33 -33.25
CA ALA A 200 -10.95 20.36 -33.90
C ALA A 200 -11.27 19.13 -34.78
N LYS A 201 -10.24 18.40 -35.25
CA LYS A 201 -10.37 17.18 -36.07
C LYS A 201 -9.69 15.98 -35.41
N PHE A 202 -9.72 15.93 -34.08
CA PHE A 202 -8.99 14.93 -33.28
C PHE A 202 -9.15 13.50 -33.80
N ASN A 203 -10.38 13.02 -34.02
CA ASN A 203 -10.60 11.64 -34.48
C ASN A 203 -9.96 11.36 -35.85
N GLN A 204 -9.96 12.34 -36.77
CA GLN A 204 -9.31 12.20 -38.07
C GLN A 204 -7.78 12.19 -37.94
N LEU A 205 -7.24 13.04 -37.06
CA LEU A 205 -5.81 13.07 -36.75
C LEU A 205 -5.35 11.75 -36.12
N ILE A 206 -6.12 11.21 -35.16
CA ILE A 206 -5.83 9.90 -34.56
C ILE A 206 -5.85 8.81 -35.64
N ALA A 207 -6.93 8.72 -36.43
CA ALA A 207 -7.06 7.70 -37.47
C ALA A 207 -5.92 7.75 -38.50
N ALA A 208 -5.48 8.95 -38.89
CA ALA A 208 -4.36 9.13 -39.83
C ALA A 208 -3.00 8.70 -39.25
N ASN A 209 -2.87 8.67 -37.93
CA ASN A 209 -1.61 8.41 -37.23
C ASN A 209 -1.54 7.05 -36.53
N LEU A 210 -2.60 6.24 -36.58
CA LEU A 210 -2.57 4.90 -36.00
C LEU A 210 -1.47 4.07 -36.66
N VAL A 211 -0.63 3.47 -35.82
CA VAL A 211 0.34 2.46 -36.25
C VAL A 211 -0.35 1.11 -36.15
N PRO A 212 -0.47 0.33 -37.24
CA PRO A 212 -0.99 -1.03 -37.18
C PRO A 212 -0.18 -1.81 -36.14
N ASP A 213 -0.86 -2.51 -35.23
CA ASP A 213 -0.24 -3.23 -34.11
C ASP A 213 0.90 -4.14 -34.60
N ALA A 214 2.12 -3.62 -34.57
CA ALA A 214 3.33 -4.40 -34.74
C ALA A 214 3.53 -5.13 -33.41
N LEU A 215 2.86 -6.28 -33.31
CA LEU A 215 2.86 -7.21 -32.18
C LEU A 215 2.10 -6.66 -30.97
N LYS A 216 0.90 -7.22 -30.74
CA LYS A 216 0.30 -7.19 -29.41
C LYS A 216 1.39 -7.56 -28.40
N PRO A 217 1.63 -6.75 -27.35
CA PRO A 217 2.44 -7.19 -26.22
C PRO A 217 1.98 -8.58 -25.84
N SER A 218 2.92 -9.53 -25.63
CA SER A 218 2.53 -10.88 -25.26
C SER A 218 1.70 -10.81 -23.98
N SER A 219 0.39 -10.90 -24.11
CA SER A 219 -0.50 -11.24 -23.02
C SER A 219 -0.26 -12.72 -22.78
N SER A 220 0.90 -13.08 -22.23
CA SER A 220 1.01 -14.32 -21.48
C SER A 220 0.09 -14.13 -20.28
N GLY A 221 -1.20 -14.38 -20.52
CA GLY A 221 -2.15 -14.59 -19.46
C GLY A 221 -1.54 -15.64 -18.54
N VAL A 222 -1.63 -15.39 -17.24
CA VAL A 222 -1.61 -16.47 -16.28
C VAL A 222 -2.53 -17.56 -16.85
N PRO A 223 -2.10 -18.82 -16.98
CA PRO A 223 -2.97 -19.86 -17.51
C PRO A 223 -4.20 -19.93 -16.62
N THR A 224 -5.35 -19.48 -17.14
CA THR A 224 -6.66 -19.84 -16.62
C THR A 224 -6.94 -21.28 -17.05
N SER A 225 -6.11 -22.22 -16.61
CA SER A 225 -6.41 -23.64 -16.71
C SER A 225 -6.80 -24.12 -15.32
N LEU A 226 -8.07 -23.90 -14.97
CA LEU A 226 -8.74 -24.87 -14.11
C LEU A 226 -8.83 -26.16 -14.95
N PRO A 227 -8.20 -27.28 -14.56
CA PRO A 227 -8.48 -28.54 -15.23
C PRO A 227 -9.87 -28.99 -14.80
N THR A 228 -10.89 -28.68 -15.61
CA THR A 228 -12.17 -29.38 -15.59
C THR A 228 -11.96 -30.76 -16.21
N SER A 229 -11.35 -31.69 -15.45
CA SER A 229 -11.38 -33.11 -15.80
C SER A 229 -12.44 -33.80 -14.95
N VAL A 230 -13.64 -33.89 -15.52
CA VAL A 230 -14.65 -34.86 -15.05
C VAL A 230 -14.14 -36.23 -15.47
N ARG A 231 -13.55 -36.98 -14.53
CA ARG A 231 -13.32 -38.41 -14.69
C ARG A 231 -14.11 -39.15 -13.61
N THR A 232 -15.14 -39.84 -14.07
CA THR A 232 -15.91 -40.82 -13.32
C THR A 232 -14.98 -41.91 -12.79
N SER A 233 -14.74 -41.90 -11.48
CA SER A 233 -14.05 -42.95 -10.75
C SER A 233 -15.02 -43.49 -9.69
N THR A 234 -15.20 -44.79 -9.72
CA THR A 234 -16.09 -45.59 -8.89
C THR A 234 -15.93 -45.29 -7.40
N LEU A 235 -17.08 -45.14 -6.75
CA LEU A 235 -17.27 -44.89 -5.33
C LEU A 235 -16.59 -45.97 -4.46
N THR A 236 -15.52 -45.60 -3.76
CA THR A 236 -15.25 -46.15 -2.43
C THR A 236 -15.72 -45.13 -1.42
N SER A 237 -16.78 -45.48 -0.71
CA SER A 237 -17.34 -44.74 0.43
C SER A 237 -16.25 -44.51 1.48
N VAL A 238 -15.69 -43.30 1.50
CA VAL A 238 -15.00 -42.76 2.67
C VAL A 238 -16.02 -41.86 3.34
N VAL A 239 -16.49 -42.28 4.51
CA VAL A 239 -17.34 -41.49 5.38
C VAL A 239 -16.60 -40.17 5.68
N PRO A 240 -17.14 -38.99 5.31
CA PRO A 240 -16.53 -37.72 5.67
C PRO A 240 -16.63 -37.56 7.18
N THR A 241 -15.50 -37.56 7.87
CA THR A 241 -15.45 -37.12 9.26
C THR A 241 -15.72 -35.62 9.28
N ALA A 242 -16.78 -35.26 10.00
CA ALA A 242 -17.24 -33.90 10.19
C ALA A 242 -16.26 -33.11 11.07
N ASN A 243 -15.30 -32.44 10.44
CA ASN A 243 -14.80 -31.14 10.86
C ASN A 243 -13.96 -30.55 9.71
N PRO A 244 -14.44 -29.50 9.01
CA PRO A 244 -13.59 -28.77 8.08
C PRO A 244 -12.41 -28.17 8.84
N GLY A 245 -11.21 -28.25 8.24
CA GLY A 245 -9.99 -27.68 8.79
C GLY A 245 -8.90 -28.70 9.15
N PRO A 246 -7.75 -28.20 9.62
CA PRO A 246 -6.60 -29.03 9.87
C PRO A 246 -6.80 -29.95 11.08
N ILE A 247 -6.21 -31.13 10.99
CA ILE A 247 -6.08 -32.12 12.07
C ILE A 247 -4.60 -32.38 12.36
N GLN A 248 -3.76 -32.26 11.34
CA GLN A 248 -2.30 -32.32 11.48
C GLN A 248 -1.77 -31.01 12.05
N THR A 249 -0.82 -31.14 12.97
CA THR A 249 -0.23 -30.01 13.72
C THR A 249 1.05 -29.48 13.09
N GLY A 250 1.67 -30.24 12.19
CA GLY A 250 2.91 -29.87 11.52
C GLY A 250 2.69 -28.91 10.35
N ILE A 251 3.81 -28.38 9.84
CA ILE A 251 3.87 -27.65 8.57
C ILE A 251 4.00 -28.68 7.43
N PRO A 252 3.09 -28.68 6.44
CA PRO A 252 3.18 -29.60 5.30
C PRO A 252 4.47 -29.34 4.52
N MET A 253 5.10 -30.37 3.94
CA MET A 253 6.30 -30.14 3.11
C MET A 253 5.99 -29.42 1.80
N SER A 254 4.79 -29.66 1.26
CA SER A 254 4.27 -29.08 0.03
C SER A 254 2.75 -29.23 -0.01
N CYS A 255 2.06 -28.41 -0.79
CA CYS A 255 0.63 -28.56 -1.06
C CYS A 255 0.39 -29.03 -2.49
N SER A 256 -0.56 -29.95 -2.68
CA SER A 256 -0.86 -30.52 -4.00
C SER A 256 -1.28 -29.42 -4.99
N GLY A 257 -0.64 -29.37 -6.17
CA GLY A 257 -0.92 -28.38 -7.21
C GLY A 257 -0.41 -26.97 -6.91
N VAL A 258 0.31 -26.77 -5.80
CA VAL A 258 0.91 -25.49 -5.43
C VAL A 258 2.42 -25.56 -5.69
N SER A 259 2.96 -24.60 -6.42
CA SER A 259 4.40 -24.47 -6.64
C SER A 259 5.14 -24.13 -5.35
N ALA A 260 6.47 -24.20 -5.38
CA ALA A 260 7.28 -23.66 -4.29
C ALA A 260 7.08 -22.14 -4.16
N LEU A 261 7.58 -21.57 -3.05
CA LEU A 261 7.66 -20.12 -2.86
C LEU A 261 8.34 -19.47 -4.06
N HIS A 262 7.80 -18.33 -4.51
CA HIS A 262 8.32 -17.60 -5.67
C HIS A 262 9.76 -17.14 -5.46
N PHE A 263 10.09 -16.79 -4.22
CA PHE A 263 11.39 -16.30 -3.81
C PHE A 263 12.05 -17.27 -2.82
N PRO A 264 13.39 -17.40 -2.84
CA PRO A 264 14.12 -18.07 -1.76
C PRO A 264 13.79 -17.42 -0.41
N THR A 265 13.68 -18.25 0.62
CA THR A 265 13.43 -17.79 1.99
C THR A 265 14.16 -18.69 2.98
N LEU A 266 14.43 -18.16 4.16
CA LEU A 266 15.10 -18.84 5.25
C LEU A 266 14.24 -18.75 6.51
N THR A 267 14.30 -19.78 7.34
CA THR A 267 13.66 -19.79 8.66
C THR A 267 14.70 -20.07 9.73
N VAL A 268 14.42 -19.65 10.96
CA VAL A 268 15.27 -20.00 12.10
C VAL A 268 15.18 -21.51 12.36
N ASP A 269 16.21 -22.10 12.97
CA ASP A 269 16.23 -23.53 13.29
C ASP A 269 14.97 -23.98 14.04
N GLY A 270 14.44 -25.15 13.63
CA GLY A 270 13.20 -25.69 14.20
C GLY A 270 11.92 -25.07 13.65
N TRP A 271 11.99 -24.34 12.53
CA TRP A 271 10.83 -23.80 11.82
C TRP A 271 10.78 -24.27 10.36
N LYS A 272 9.59 -24.25 9.77
CA LYS A 272 9.35 -24.48 8.34
C LYS A 272 8.30 -23.52 7.79
N ALA A 273 8.39 -23.26 6.49
CA ALA A 273 7.42 -22.46 5.73
C ALA A 273 7.09 -23.15 4.41
N THR A 274 5.82 -23.11 4.01
CA THR A 274 5.30 -23.76 2.81
C THR A 274 4.25 -22.88 2.14
N LYS A 275 4.35 -22.71 0.82
CA LYS A 275 3.33 -22.02 0.04
C LYS A 275 2.04 -22.85 0.00
N VAL A 276 0.91 -22.23 0.29
CA VAL A 276 -0.42 -22.86 0.21
C VAL A 276 -1.31 -22.27 -0.89
N ALA A 277 -0.97 -21.08 -1.40
CA ALA A 277 -1.54 -20.52 -2.61
C ALA A 277 -0.59 -19.52 -3.30
N GLY A 278 -0.72 -19.38 -4.62
CA GLY A 278 0.00 -18.42 -5.45
C GLY A 278 -0.93 -17.74 -6.47
N GLY A 279 -0.39 -16.79 -7.23
CA GLY A 279 -1.15 -16.03 -8.23
C GLY A 279 -2.28 -15.16 -7.66
N LEU A 280 -2.21 -14.81 -6.38
CA LEU A 280 -3.21 -13.98 -5.71
C LEU A 280 -3.04 -12.51 -6.13
N THR A 281 -4.14 -11.78 -6.28
CA THR A 281 -4.12 -10.34 -6.59
C THR A 281 -3.86 -9.56 -5.31
N GLN A 282 -2.61 -9.15 -5.07
CA GLN A 282 -2.18 -8.36 -3.90
C GLN A 282 -2.89 -8.77 -2.60
N PRO A 283 -2.65 -10.00 -2.10
CA PRO A 283 -3.30 -10.50 -0.90
C PRO A 283 -2.91 -9.67 0.34
N ARG A 284 -3.90 -9.13 1.06
CA ARG A 284 -3.71 -8.24 2.22
C ARG A 284 -4.22 -8.89 3.51
N GLY A 285 -5.27 -8.37 4.12
CA GLY A 285 -5.83 -8.91 5.37
C GLY A 285 -6.35 -10.33 5.20
N VAL A 286 -6.03 -11.20 6.16
CA VAL A 286 -6.48 -12.59 6.21
C VAL A 286 -7.04 -12.93 7.59
N ILE A 287 -8.19 -13.60 7.64
CA ILE A 287 -8.81 -14.08 8.89
C ILE A 287 -9.35 -15.49 8.72
N PHE A 288 -9.58 -16.18 9.84
CA PHE A 288 -10.43 -17.37 9.86
C PHE A 288 -11.90 -16.99 10.04
N ASP A 289 -12.79 -17.75 9.40
CA ASP A 289 -14.19 -17.76 9.78
C ASP A 289 -14.49 -18.79 10.90
N THR A 290 -15.74 -18.86 11.33
CA THR A 290 -16.19 -19.78 12.38
C THR A 290 -16.24 -21.25 11.94
N ALA A 291 -16.19 -21.54 10.64
CA ALA A 291 -16.11 -22.87 10.06
C ALA A 291 -14.66 -23.32 9.79
N GLY A 292 -13.66 -22.47 10.07
CA GLY A 292 -12.25 -22.75 9.84
C GLY A 292 -11.78 -22.52 8.40
N HIS A 293 -12.55 -21.80 7.59
CA HIS A 293 -12.13 -21.31 6.29
C HIS A 293 -11.26 -20.06 6.44
N LEU A 294 -10.39 -19.80 5.47
CA LEU A 294 -9.66 -18.53 5.38
C LEU A 294 -10.41 -17.56 4.48
N LEU A 295 -10.61 -16.33 4.97
CA LEU A 295 -11.12 -15.21 4.20
C LEU A 295 -9.98 -14.23 3.96
N LEU A 296 -9.82 -13.84 2.70
CA LEU A 296 -8.66 -13.08 2.23
C LEU A 296 -9.09 -11.89 1.38
N ILE A 297 -8.64 -10.69 1.75
CA ILE A 297 -8.69 -9.49 0.91
C ILE A 297 -7.66 -9.63 -0.20
N GLN A 298 -8.11 -9.52 -1.45
CA GLN A 298 -7.27 -9.38 -2.63
C GLN A 298 -7.48 -7.98 -3.22
N ASN A 299 -6.52 -7.07 -2.99
CA ASN A 299 -6.67 -5.65 -3.31
C ASN A 299 -6.82 -5.43 -4.82
N GLY A 300 -7.91 -4.81 -5.25
CA GLY A 300 -8.29 -4.70 -6.66
C GLY A 300 -9.20 -5.82 -7.19
N LEU A 301 -9.55 -6.80 -6.36
CA LEU A 301 -10.51 -7.87 -6.66
C LEU A 301 -11.70 -7.86 -5.69
N GLY A 302 -11.44 -7.97 -4.39
CA GLY A 302 -12.45 -8.11 -3.34
C GLY A 302 -12.06 -9.18 -2.30
N ILE A 303 -13.02 -9.98 -1.82
CA ILE A 303 -12.77 -11.02 -0.82
C ILE A 303 -12.89 -12.41 -1.43
N THR A 304 -11.94 -13.27 -1.12
CA THR A 304 -11.93 -14.69 -1.49
C THR A 304 -11.99 -15.57 -0.24
N GLY A 305 -12.76 -16.65 -0.31
CA GLY A 305 -12.87 -17.67 0.73
C GLY A 305 -12.17 -18.95 0.31
N HIS A 306 -11.47 -19.60 1.24
CA HIS A 306 -10.63 -20.77 0.99
C HIS A 306 -10.91 -21.86 2.02
N THR A 307 -11.21 -23.07 1.56
CA THR A 307 -11.33 -24.24 2.46
C THR A 307 -9.95 -24.83 2.73
N ILE A 308 -9.77 -25.39 3.93
CA ILE A 308 -8.49 -25.94 4.40
C ILE A 308 -8.63 -27.44 4.65
N GLY A 309 -7.70 -28.20 4.09
CA GLY A 309 -7.57 -29.64 4.27
C GLY A 309 -6.93 -30.04 5.61
N SER A 310 -6.89 -31.34 5.86
CA SER A 310 -6.41 -31.90 7.13
C SER A 310 -4.94 -31.58 7.46
N ASP A 311 -4.12 -31.27 6.45
CA ASP A 311 -2.70 -30.93 6.52
C ASP A 311 -2.44 -29.42 6.64
N GLY A 312 -3.46 -28.57 6.52
CA GLY A 312 -3.32 -27.12 6.44
C GLY A 312 -3.12 -26.57 5.03
N CYS A 313 -3.14 -27.41 3.99
CA CYS A 313 -3.18 -26.96 2.61
C CYS A 313 -4.58 -26.51 2.22
N LEU A 314 -4.69 -25.55 1.29
CA LEU A 314 -5.98 -25.15 0.76
C LEU A 314 -6.53 -26.22 -0.19
N THR A 315 -7.83 -26.51 -0.10
CA THR A 315 -8.49 -27.54 -0.94
C THR A 315 -9.45 -26.95 -1.96
N SER A 316 -9.97 -25.74 -1.74
CA SER A 316 -10.76 -24.99 -2.72
C SER A 316 -10.74 -23.49 -2.41
N ALA A 317 -11.03 -22.69 -3.43
CA ALA A 317 -11.13 -21.23 -3.33
C ALA A 317 -12.33 -20.72 -4.14
N LYS A 318 -12.93 -19.61 -3.70
CA LYS A 318 -13.90 -18.84 -4.51
C LYS A 318 -13.92 -17.36 -4.12
N THR A 319 -14.32 -16.50 -5.05
CA THR A 319 -14.63 -15.10 -4.75
C THR A 319 -15.99 -15.02 -4.05
N ILE A 320 -16.03 -14.39 -2.87
CA ILE A 320 -17.25 -14.20 -2.09
C ILE A 320 -17.80 -12.77 -2.22
N ILE A 321 -16.93 -11.78 -2.43
CA ILE A 321 -17.27 -10.38 -2.66
C ILE A 321 -16.43 -9.87 -3.83
N THR A 322 -17.07 -9.30 -4.85
CA THR A 322 -16.40 -8.62 -5.97
C THR A 322 -16.54 -7.12 -5.78
N GLN A 323 -15.60 -6.53 -5.04
CA GLN A 323 -15.61 -5.10 -4.72
C GLN A 323 -14.18 -4.58 -4.68
N ARG A 324 -13.75 -3.95 -5.79
CA ARG A 324 -12.34 -3.62 -6.05
C ARG A 324 -11.76 -2.53 -5.15
N ASN A 325 -12.61 -1.76 -4.48
CA ASN A 325 -12.16 -0.72 -3.56
C ASN A 325 -11.83 -1.24 -2.16
N LEU A 326 -12.12 -2.51 -1.83
CA LEU A 326 -11.64 -3.16 -0.61
C LEU A 326 -10.14 -3.39 -0.71
N ASN A 327 -9.37 -2.85 0.24
CA ASN A 327 -7.92 -2.74 0.07
C ASN A 327 -7.06 -3.35 1.19
N HIS A 328 -7.59 -3.58 2.41
CA HIS A 328 -6.80 -4.15 3.50
C HIS A 328 -7.63 -4.77 4.63
N GLY A 329 -8.44 -3.97 5.32
CA GLY A 329 -9.09 -4.37 6.56
C GLY A 329 -10.18 -5.42 6.34
N ILE A 330 -10.17 -6.44 7.19
CA ILE A 330 -11.17 -7.50 7.25
C ILE A 330 -11.29 -7.99 8.70
N ALA A 331 -12.52 -8.13 9.20
CA ALA A 331 -12.80 -8.67 10.53
C ALA A 331 -14.13 -9.43 10.51
N LEU A 332 -14.28 -10.46 11.32
CA LEU A 332 -15.53 -11.21 11.46
C LEU A 332 -16.04 -11.09 12.89
N SER A 333 -17.32 -10.78 13.07
CA SER A 333 -17.96 -10.79 14.39
C SER A 333 -17.77 -12.13 15.08
N GLN A 334 -17.69 -12.12 16.41
CA GLN A 334 -17.42 -13.34 17.19
C GLN A 334 -18.49 -14.43 17.00
N ASP A 335 -19.73 -14.04 16.66
CA ASP A 335 -20.82 -14.97 16.32
C ASP A 335 -20.76 -15.50 14.87
N GLY A 336 -19.83 -15.01 14.06
CA GLY A 336 -19.60 -15.42 12.68
C GLY A 336 -20.59 -14.87 11.65
N LYS A 337 -21.48 -13.94 12.03
CA LYS A 337 -22.60 -13.51 11.16
C LYS A 337 -22.37 -12.20 10.43
N SER A 338 -21.46 -11.35 10.90
CA SER A 338 -21.16 -10.05 10.30
C SER A 338 -19.70 -10.01 9.87
N LEU A 339 -19.47 -10.06 8.57
CA LEU A 339 -18.16 -9.83 7.97
C LEU A 339 -18.01 -8.33 7.74
N TYR A 340 -16.94 -7.74 8.25
CA TYR A 340 -16.57 -6.35 8.04
C TYR A 340 -15.38 -6.27 7.09
N ALA A 341 -15.41 -5.33 6.16
CA ALA A 341 -14.27 -5.03 5.29
C ALA A 341 -14.24 -3.54 4.92
N SER A 342 -13.07 -3.00 4.63
CA SER A 342 -12.90 -1.56 4.43
C SER A 342 -12.35 -1.18 3.05
N SER A 343 -12.91 -0.11 2.47
CA SER A 343 -12.21 0.71 1.49
C SER A 343 -11.36 1.79 2.18
N ALA A 344 -10.82 2.74 1.40
CA ALA A 344 -10.13 3.91 1.96
C ALA A 344 -11.06 4.87 2.73
N THR A 345 -12.36 4.87 2.41
CA THR A 345 -13.34 5.87 2.86
C THR A 345 -14.40 5.30 3.79
N THR A 346 -14.64 3.98 3.69
CA THR A 346 -15.82 3.34 4.28
C THR A 346 -15.48 1.96 4.85
N VAL A 347 -16.00 1.67 6.03
CA VAL A 347 -16.14 0.31 6.56
C VAL A 347 -17.52 -0.21 6.20
N PHE A 348 -17.55 -1.33 5.50
CA PHE A 348 -18.75 -2.06 5.12
C PHE A 348 -18.96 -3.23 6.07
N ALA A 349 -20.21 -3.54 6.38
CA ALA A 349 -20.61 -4.79 7.01
C ALA A 349 -21.50 -5.59 6.06
N PHE A 350 -21.32 -6.90 6.08
CA PHE A 350 -22.00 -7.86 5.23
C PHE A 350 -22.55 -8.99 6.09
N ASP A 351 -23.78 -9.42 5.83
CA ASP A 351 -24.34 -10.61 6.49
C ASP A 351 -23.70 -11.85 5.86
N TYR A 352 -23.00 -12.63 6.68
CA TYR A 352 -22.12 -13.70 6.24
C TYR A 352 -22.59 -15.07 6.75
N ASP A 353 -22.56 -16.06 5.87
CA ASP A 353 -22.78 -17.47 6.19
C ASP A 353 -21.49 -18.27 5.98
N SER A 354 -20.88 -18.72 7.08
CA SER A 354 -19.66 -19.53 7.04
C SER A 354 -19.87 -20.94 6.49
N ALA A 355 -21.07 -21.52 6.62
CA ALA A 355 -21.34 -22.86 6.10
C ALA A 355 -21.23 -22.91 4.57
N THR A 356 -21.54 -21.79 3.91
CA THR A 356 -21.52 -21.67 2.45
C THR A 356 -20.46 -20.72 1.95
N MET A 357 -19.71 -20.01 2.81
CA MET A 357 -18.86 -18.86 2.47
C MET A 357 -19.58 -17.90 1.52
N SER A 358 -20.72 -17.36 1.93
CA SER A 358 -21.55 -16.48 1.09
C SER A 358 -22.05 -15.25 1.83
N ILE A 359 -22.44 -14.24 1.06
CA ILE A 359 -23.02 -13.00 1.56
C ILE A 359 -24.52 -12.98 1.27
N ASN A 360 -25.30 -12.62 2.29
CA ASN A 360 -26.74 -12.46 2.19
C ASN A 360 -27.10 -10.98 2.07
N GLY A 361 -27.80 -10.61 0.99
CA GLY A 361 -28.23 -9.23 0.78
C GLY A 361 -27.10 -8.26 0.39
N SER A 362 -27.36 -6.97 0.59
CA SER A 362 -26.42 -5.88 0.27
C SER A 362 -25.57 -5.50 1.49
N SER A 363 -24.39 -4.94 1.24
CA SER A 363 -23.57 -4.34 2.30
C SER A 363 -24.24 -3.13 2.93
N ARG A 364 -23.92 -2.87 4.21
CA ARG A 364 -24.24 -1.62 4.92
C ARG A 364 -22.96 -0.86 5.24
N ALA A 365 -22.96 0.47 5.07
CA ALA A 365 -21.87 1.31 5.55
C ALA A 365 -22.03 1.50 7.07
N VAL A 366 -20.99 1.19 7.84
CA VAL A 366 -21.01 1.30 9.31
C VAL A 366 -20.10 2.39 9.84
N VAL A 367 -19.02 2.71 9.12
CA VAL A 367 -18.16 3.87 9.38
C VAL A 367 -17.80 4.52 8.03
N THR A 368 -17.94 5.83 7.90
CA THR A 368 -17.77 6.60 6.66
C THR A 368 -16.93 7.86 6.90
N GLY A 369 -16.64 8.61 5.84
CA GLY A 369 -15.99 9.92 5.94
C GLY A 369 -14.50 9.86 6.28
N MET A 370 -13.85 8.72 6.02
CA MET A 370 -12.40 8.59 6.10
C MET A 370 -11.75 9.22 4.85
N ASP A 371 -10.70 10.02 5.02
CA ASP A 371 -9.97 10.62 3.88
C ASP A 371 -9.36 9.52 2.99
N ASN A 372 -9.30 9.72 1.68
CA ASN A 372 -8.80 8.74 0.71
C ASN A 372 -7.40 9.06 0.17
N ARG A 373 -6.72 10.05 0.74
CA ARG A 373 -5.35 10.44 0.40
C ARG A 373 -4.32 9.80 1.34
N GLY A 374 -3.04 9.89 0.96
CA GLY A 374 -1.93 9.37 1.74
C GLY A 374 -2.04 7.87 2.05
N HIS A 375 -2.07 7.53 3.34
CA HIS A 375 -2.24 6.17 3.83
C HIS A 375 -3.70 5.75 3.76
N VAL A 376 -4.04 4.87 2.82
CA VAL A 376 -5.43 4.53 2.48
C VAL A 376 -5.96 3.22 3.07
N THR A 377 -5.16 2.48 3.83
CA THR A 377 -5.61 1.25 4.48
C THR A 377 -6.38 1.55 5.77
N ARG A 378 -7.47 0.82 6.03
CA ARG A 378 -8.22 0.93 7.29
C ARG A 378 -8.24 -0.41 8.00
N THR A 379 -7.33 -0.62 8.94
CA THR A 379 -7.27 -1.90 9.67
C THR A 379 -8.50 -2.06 10.53
N LEU A 380 -9.06 -3.27 10.54
CA LEU A 380 -10.23 -3.65 11.33
C LEU A 380 -9.84 -4.73 12.32
N THR A 381 -10.24 -4.58 13.58
CA THR A 381 -10.12 -5.67 14.57
C THR A 381 -11.24 -5.58 15.59
N ILE A 382 -11.65 -6.73 16.15
CA ILE A 382 -12.72 -6.83 17.14
C ILE A 382 -12.11 -7.25 18.48
N PRO A 383 -12.31 -6.48 19.57
CA PRO A 383 -11.79 -6.85 20.88
C PRO A 383 -12.40 -8.17 21.38
N PRO A 384 -11.58 -9.17 21.76
CA PRO A 384 -12.08 -10.46 22.24
C PRO A 384 -12.99 -10.38 23.48
N LYS A 385 -12.81 -9.33 24.30
CA LYS A 385 -13.60 -9.10 25.53
C LYS A 385 -14.77 -8.12 25.33
N HIS A 386 -14.84 -7.42 24.20
CA HIS A 386 -15.88 -6.45 23.87
C HIS A 386 -16.34 -6.66 22.42
N PRO A 387 -17.03 -7.78 22.13
CA PRO A 387 -17.32 -8.20 20.75
C PRO A 387 -18.32 -7.31 20.03
N ASN A 388 -18.97 -6.38 20.74
CA ASN A 388 -19.81 -5.35 20.14
C ASN A 388 -18.99 -4.19 19.54
N LEU A 389 -17.71 -4.04 19.91
CA LEU A 389 -16.86 -2.99 19.39
C LEU A 389 -16.15 -3.42 18.10
N LEU A 390 -16.02 -2.49 17.17
CA LEU A 390 -15.14 -2.59 16.00
C LEU A 390 -14.08 -1.49 16.09
N ILE A 391 -12.81 -1.87 16.05
CA ILE A 391 -11.67 -0.95 16.05
C ILE A 391 -11.27 -0.64 14.61
N VAL A 392 -11.03 0.64 14.32
CA VAL A 392 -10.65 1.12 12.98
C VAL A 392 -9.42 2.02 13.08
N SER A 393 -8.33 1.64 12.41
CA SER A 393 -7.14 2.48 12.24
C SER A 393 -7.23 3.35 10.99
N HIS A 394 -6.80 4.60 11.07
CA HIS A 394 -6.74 5.55 9.95
C HIS A 394 -5.40 6.31 9.97
N GLY A 395 -4.62 6.20 8.90
CA GLY A 395 -3.29 6.82 8.80
C GLY A 395 -3.30 8.26 8.28
N SER A 396 -2.11 8.84 8.13
CA SER A 396 -1.92 10.23 7.71
C SER A 396 -2.15 10.43 6.21
N ASN A 397 -2.47 11.67 5.81
CA ASN A 397 -2.61 12.03 4.40
C ASN A 397 -1.29 12.29 3.67
N ASP A 398 -0.19 12.43 4.40
CA ASP A 398 1.13 12.75 3.87
C ASP A 398 2.21 12.20 4.81
N ASN A 399 3.48 12.32 4.41
CA ASN A 399 4.61 11.99 5.25
C ASN A 399 4.67 12.86 6.52
N PHE A 400 4.31 14.15 6.40
CA PHE A 400 4.26 15.13 7.48
C PHE A 400 2.89 15.85 7.51
N ASP A 401 1.87 15.15 8.02
CA ASP A 401 0.48 15.63 8.14
C ASP A 401 0.28 16.42 9.45
N PHE A 402 0.74 17.67 9.47
CA PHE A 402 0.67 18.56 10.64
C PHE A 402 -0.74 18.75 11.21
N GLU A 403 -1.77 18.71 10.36
CA GLU A 403 -3.16 18.81 10.80
C GLU A 403 -3.59 17.62 11.68
N SER A 404 -3.04 16.41 11.43
CA SER A 404 -3.35 15.23 12.25
C SER A 404 -2.81 15.30 13.68
N GLY A 405 -1.97 16.30 13.98
CA GLY A 405 -1.62 16.66 15.37
C GLY A 405 -2.83 17.16 16.18
N ASN A 406 -3.99 17.34 15.56
CA ASN A 406 -5.26 17.58 16.23
C ASN A 406 -6.18 16.35 16.09
N MET A 407 -6.50 15.69 17.20
CA MET A 407 -7.35 14.48 17.20
C MET A 407 -8.70 14.66 16.50
N LYS A 408 -9.26 15.88 16.48
CA LYS A 408 -10.56 16.18 15.83
C LYS A 408 -10.52 16.03 14.31
N VAL A 409 -9.33 16.07 13.72
CA VAL A 409 -9.13 15.84 12.28
C VAL A 409 -9.40 14.38 11.92
N GLY A 410 -9.27 13.45 12.88
CA GLY A 410 -9.60 12.04 12.66
C GLY A 410 -8.68 11.35 11.67
N ARG A 411 -7.38 11.70 11.67
CA ARG A 411 -6.30 11.03 10.91
C ARG A 411 -5.16 10.70 11.84
N SER A 412 -4.30 9.77 11.43
CA SER A 412 -3.20 9.26 12.26
C SER A 412 -3.69 8.80 13.64
N SER A 413 -4.75 7.99 13.62
CA SER A 413 -5.63 7.75 14.77
C SER A 413 -6.21 6.35 14.76
N ILE A 414 -6.51 5.83 15.96
CA ILE A 414 -7.25 4.58 16.16
C ILE A 414 -8.51 4.91 16.96
N LYS A 415 -9.67 4.38 16.51
CA LYS A 415 -10.97 4.62 17.16
C LYS A 415 -11.79 3.32 17.29
N ALA A 416 -12.66 3.27 18.29
CA ALA A 416 -13.61 2.18 18.54
C ALA A 416 -15.05 2.62 18.22
N TYR A 417 -15.84 1.73 17.62
CA TYR A 417 -17.24 1.99 17.26
C TYR A 417 -18.12 0.86 17.81
N ASP A 418 -19.25 1.19 18.42
CA ASP A 418 -20.21 0.19 18.93
C ASP A 418 -21.14 -0.27 17.81
N MET A 419 -20.96 -1.50 17.33
CA MET A 419 -21.73 -2.07 16.22
C MET A 419 -23.20 -2.35 16.59
N THR A 420 -23.58 -2.20 17.85
CA THR A 420 -24.99 -2.28 18.27
C THR A 420 -25.73 -0.94 18.16
N GLN A 421 -25.00 0.16 17.96
CA GLN A 421 -25.54 1.53 17.96
C GLN A 421 -25.26 2.27 16.65
N VAL A 422 -25.00 1.55 15.55
CA VAL A 422 -24.67 2.14 14.24
C VAL A 422 -25.81 3.06 13.78
N PRO A 423 -25.55 4.35 13.54
CA PRO A 423 -26.53 5.26 12.95
C PRO A 423 -26.97 4.80 11.56
N THR A 424 -28.12 5.27 11.07
CA THR A 424 -28.64 4.91 9.74
C THR A 424 -27.63 5.16 8.61
N ASP A 425 -26.88 6.26 8.68
CA ASP A 425 -25.87 6.65 7.68
C ASP A 425 -24.44 6.15 8.03
N GLY A 426 -24.33 5.29 9.05
CA GLY A 426 -23.05 4.91 9.66
C GLY A 426 -22.46 6.01 10.55
N TYR A 427 -21.39 5.67 11.27
CA TYR A 427 -20.61 6.66 12.01
C TYR A 427 -19.74 7.46 11.04
N ASN A 428 -19.66 8.79 11.18
CA ASN A 428 -18.54 9.53 10.59
C ASN A 428 -17.26 9.24 11.38
N TYR A 429 -16.14 8.94 10.71
CA TYR A 429 -14.91 8.53 11.39
C TYR A 429 -14.37 9.63 12.32
N ALA A 430 -14.26 10.87 11.85
CA ALA A 430 -13.65 11.96 12.60
C ALA A 430 -14.51 12.35 13.82
N SER A 431 -15.83 12.48 13.65
CA SER A 431 -16.72 12.96 14.71
C SER A 431 -17.40 11.87 15.57
N GLY A 432 -17.48 10.63 15.08
CA GLY A 432 -18.09 9.50 15.79
C GLY A 432 -17.06 8.51 16.35
N GLY A 433 -17.50 7.57 17.17
CA GLY A 433 -16.62 6.57 17.80
C GLY A 433 -15.75 7.12 18.93
N GLN A 434 -15.27 6.22 19.78
CA GLN A 434 -14.40 6.52 20.91
C GLN A 434 -12.94 6.58 20.47
N GLN A 435 -12.22 7.62 20.91
CA GLN A 435 -10.80 7.78 20.62
C GLN A 435 -9.97 6.74 21.39
N LEU A 436 -9.03 6.05 20.71
CA LEU A 436 -8.10 5.10 21.35
C LEU A 436 -6.63 5.55 21.30
N GLY A 437 -6.30 6.51 20.45
CA GLY A 437 -4.99 7.16 20.42
C GLY A 437 -4.80 7.92 19.12
N TYR A 438 -4.05 9.02 19.15
CA TYR A 438 -3.77 9.84 17.96
C TYR A 438 -2.30 10.26 17.91
N GLY A 439 -1.86 10.80 16.78
CA GLY A 439 -0.43 10.98 16.53
C GLY A 439 0.28 9.66 16.25
N LEU A 440 -0.43 8.75 15.58
CA LEU A 440 0.02 7.44 15.11
C LEU A 440 0.04 7.48 13.58
N ARG A 441 1.18 7.81 12.96
CA ARG A 441 1.30 8.13 11.52
C ARG A 441 0.50 7.18 10.63
N ASN A 442 0.72 5.88 10.76
CA ASN A 442 0.07 4.81 10.02
C ASN A 442 0.23 3.46 10.75
N SER A 443 -0.45 3.34 11.90
CA SER A 443 -0.48 2.12 12.71
C SER A 443 -1.35 1.03 12.09
N VAL A 444 -0.80 0.26 11.15
CA VAL A 444 -1.54 -0.74 10.36
C VAL A 444 -1.77 -2.03 11.15
N GLY A 445 -0.75 -2.57 11.81
CA GLY A 445 -0.90 -3.86 12.51
C GLY A 445 -1.49 -3.69 13.90
N LEU A 446 -2.58 -4.39 14.20
CA LEU A 446 -3.31 -4.31 15.47
C LEU A 446 -3.55 -5.71 16.05
N ALA A 447 -3.23 -5.92 17.32
CA ALA A 447 -3.55 -7.16 18.01
C ALA A 447 -3.92 -6.94 19.48
N PHE A 448 -4.69 -7.88 20.01
CA PHE A 448 -5.00 -7.95 21.43
C PHE A 448 -4.12 -8.99 22.12
N ASP A 449 -3.59 -8.63 23.27
CA ASP A 449 -3.04 -9.64 24.19
C ASP A 449 -4.16 -10.45 24.86
N SER A 450 -3.79 -11.46 25.64
CA SER A 450 -4.76 -12.34 26.33
C SER A 450 -5.56 -11.62 27.42
N ASP A 451 -5.15 -10.43 27.83
CA ASP A 451 -5.89 -9.58 28.75
C ASP A 451 -6.87 -8.66 28.02
N GLY A 452 -6.88 -8.67 26.69
CA GLY A 452 -7.73 -7.85 25.85
C GLY A 452 -7.20 -6.42 25.68
N MET A 453 -5.94 -6.15 25.99
CA MET A 453 -5.33 -4.84 25.74
C MET A 453 -4.86 -4.76 24.27
N LEU A 454 -5.08 -3.61 23.66
CA LEU A 454 -4.72 -3.33 22.28
C LEU A 454 -3.26 -2.89 22.15
N TRP A 455 -2.58 -3.47 21.17
CA TRP A 455 -1.23 -3.14 20.74
C TRP A 455 -1.24 -2.78 19.26
N ALA A 456 -0.38 -1.83 18.87
CA ALA A 456 -0.26 -1.36 17.49
C ALA A 456 1.20 -1.31 17.05
N VAL A 457 1.46 -1.65 15.79
CA VAL A 457 2.76 -1.41 15.15
C VAL A 457 2.65 -0.30 14.12
N GLU A 458 3.63 0.60 14.15
CA GLU A 458 3.63 1.89 13.46
C GLU A 458 4.64 1.91 12.30
N ASN A 459 4.24 2.53 11.18
CA ASN A 459 5.12 2.87 10.06
C ASN A 459 5.49 4.35 10.20
N SER A 460 6.71 4.63 10.64
CA SER A 460 7.15 5.99 10.97
C SER A 460 7.52 6.81 9.73
N SER A 461 7.98 8.06 9.91
CA SER A 461 8.17 9.01 8.81
C SER A 461 9.34 8.70 7.89
N ASP A 462 9.14 8.95 6.60
CA ASP A 462 10.14 8.86 5.55
C ASP A 462 10.98 10.16 5.48
N GLU A 463 12.10 10.12 4.75
CA GLU A 463 12.95 11.28 4.42
C GLU A 463 13.24 12.24 5.60
N ILE A 464 13.40 11.70 6.82
CA ILE A 464 13.55 12.53 8.02
C ILE A 464 14.94 13.20 8.10
N HIS A 465 14.96 14.40 8.67
CA HIS A 465 16.17 15.20 8.87
C HIS A 465 16.24 15.69 10.32
N ARG A 466 17.47 15.89 10.82
CA ARG A 466 17.75 16.71 12.01
C ARG A 466 18.35 18.03 11.56
N GLY A 467 17.57 19.10 11.61
CA GLY A 467 17.92 20.38 11.00
C GLY A 467 18.16 20.21 9.50
N THR A 468 19.41 20.39 9.06
CA THR A 468 19.81 20.22 7.65
C THR A 468 20.46 18.85 7.37
N VAL A 469 20.67 18.03 8.40
CA VAL A 469 21.34 16.72 8.27
C VAL A 469 20.30 15.66 7.95
N ASP A 470 20.48 14.97 6.84
CA ASP A 470 19.71 13.77 6.50
C ASP A 470 20.11 12.62 7.44
N ILE A 471 19.13 12.10 8.18
CA ILE A 471 19.32 10.97 9.10
C ILE A 471 18.42 9.78 8.73
N HIS A 472 17.74 9.84 7.58
CA HIS A 472 16.65 8.91 7.25
C HIS A 472 17.10 7.45 7.18
N VAL A 473 18.34 7.16 6.81
CA VAL A 473 18.77 5.78 6.53
C VAL A 473 18.53 4.83 7.71
N ASP A 474 18.69 5.32 8.94
CA ASP A 474 18.45 4.53 10.15
C ASP A 474 17.66 5.28 11.22
N ASN A 475 16.89 6.30 10.84
CA ASN A 475 15.91 6.97 11.70
C ASN A 475 14.69 7.42 10.86
N PRO A 476 13.52 7.67 11.48
CA PRO A 476 13.20 7.30 12.85
C PRO A 476 12.94 5.79 12.97
N ALA A 477 12.83 5.28 14.20
CA ALA A 477 12.37 3.92 14.43
C ALA A 477 10.93 3.75 13.91
N ASP A 478 10.63 2.56 13.37
CA ASP A 478 9.26 2.05 13.42
C ASP A 478 8.95 1.68 14.88
N GLU A 479 7.68 1.58 15.28
CA GLU A 479 7.34 1.50 16.71
C GLU A 479 6.37 0.36 17.02
N LEU A 480 6.50 -0.19 18.22
CA LEU A 480 5.44 -0.94 18.89
C LEU A 480 4.84 -0.06 19.99
N ASN A 481 3.55 0.23 19.88
CA ASN A 481 2.80 1.09 20.78
C ASN A 481 1.77 0.28 21.58
N PHE A 482 1.66 0.60 22.88
CA PHE A 482 0.62 0.07 23.75
C PHE A 482 -0.55 1.03 23.78
N ILE A 483 -1.68 0.64 23.21
CA ILE A 483 -2.86 1.49 23.07
C ILE A 483 -3.76 1.40 24.32
N GLY A 484 -3.83 0.21 24.93
CA GLY A 484 -4.52 -0.02 26.19
C GLY A 484 -5.89 -0.70 26.04
N ASP A 485 -6.76 -0.50 27.03
CA ASP A 485 -8.09 -1.12 27.09
C ASP A 485 -9.02 -0.49 26.03
N PRO A 486 -9.46 -1.24 25.00
CA PRO A 486 -10.27 -0.71 23.90
C PRO A 486 -11.68 -0.27 24.35
N SER A 487 -12.13 -0.65 25.55
CA SER A 487 -13.40 -0.18 26.11
C SER A 487 -13.31 1.20 26.75
N LYS A 488 -12.10 1.74 26.95
CA LYS A 488 -11.87 3.03 27.59
C LYS A 488 -11.34 4.04 26.60
N GLU A 489 -11.83 5.27 26.70
CA GLU A 489 -11.34 6.36 25.87
C GLU A 489 -9.87 6.66 26.21
N ASN A 490 -9.06 6.77 25.17
CA ASN A 490 -7.66 7.18 25.26
C ASN A 490 -7.41 8.33 24.27
N THR A 491 -7.31 9.54 24.83
CA THR A 491 -7.02 10.78 24.10
C THR A 491 -5.53 11.16 24.15
N GLN A 492 -4.65 10.22 24.48
CA GLN A 492 -3.21 10.48 24.52
C GLN A 492 -2.61 10.58 23.11
N TRP A 493 -1.57 11.40 23.00
CA TRP A 493 -0.83 11.68 21.78
C TRP A 493 0.44 10.84 21.71
N TYR A 494 0.69 10.17 20.58
CA TYR A 494 1.84 9.27 20.36
C TYR A 494 2.96 9.93 19.54
N GLY A 495 2.90 11.25 19.35
CA GLY A 495 4.04 12.05 18.92
C GLY A 495 4.04 12.49 17.46
N TYR A 496 3.49 11.71 16.53
CA TYR A 496 3.39 12.17 15.14
C TYR A 496 2.47 13.41 15.05
N PRO A 497 2.82 14.45 14.27
CA PRO A 497 3.87 14.52 13.25
C PRO A 497 5.12 15.30 13.65
N THR A 498 5.42 15.39 14.95
CA THR A 498 6.51 16.27 15.44
C THR A 498 7.55 15.52 16.24
N CYS A 499 7.13 14.52 17.04
CA CYS A 499 7.98 13.69 17.86
C CYS A 499 8.18 12.32 17.22
N TYR A 500 9.42 11.88 17.20
CA TYR A 500 9.83 10.62 16.58
C TYR A 500 10.75 9.84 17.49
N THR A 501 10.73 8.51 17.39
CA THR A 501 11.60 7.64 18.18
C THR A 501 12.95 7.44 17.52
N VAL A 502 14.03 7.56 18.29
CA VAL A 502 15.42 7.33 17.85
C VAL A 502 15.67 5.83 17.69
N TRP A 503 16.21 5.43 16.53
CA TRP A 503 16.75 4.08 16.31
C TRP A 503 18.28 4.07 16.26
N LYS A 504 18.91 5.04 15.58
CA LYS A 504 20.36 5.16 15.46
C LYS A 504 20.84 6.49 16.05
N PRO A 505 21.19 6.52 17.35
CA PRO A 505 21.58 7.76 18.05
C PRO A 505 22.77 8.48 17.42
N ASP A 506 23.77 7.72 16.92
CA ASP A 506 25.01 8.27 16.35
C ASP A 506 24.79 9.21 15.15
N PHE A 507 23.61 9.18 14.52
CA PHE A 507 23.28 10.06 13.39
C PHE A 507 22.77 11.44 13.84
N ILE A 508 22.45 11.60 15.13
CA ILE A 508 21.99 12.84 15.74
C ILE A 508 23.12 13.36 16.64
N THR A 509 23.80 14.42 16.20
CA THR A 509 25.08 14.84 16.80
C THR A 509 24.98 16.11 17.66
N ASP A 510 23.86 16.81 17.62
CA ASP A 510 23.63 18.03 18.39
C ASP A 510 23.20 17.75 19.84
N ARG A 511 22.81 16.51 20.15
CA ARG A 511 22.46 16.03 21.49
C ARG A 511 22.77 14.54 21.61
N VAL A 512 23.10 14.09 22.82
CA VAL A 512 23.29 12.66 23.11
C VAL A 512 21.93 11.99 23.30
N PHE A 513 21.67 10.95 22.53
CA PHE A 513 20.46 10.13 22.61
C PHE A 513 20.80 8.65 22.87
N SER A 514 19.80 7.92 23.36
CA SER A 514 19.74 6.47 23.36
C SER A 514 18.68 5.98 22.36
N VAL A 515 18.74 4.71 21.98
CA VAL A 515 17.63 4.07 21.25
C VAL A 515 16.35 4.24 22.07
N GLY A 516 15.22 4.49 21.41
CA GLY A 516 13.94 4.65 22.09
C GLY A 516 13.68 6.05 22.67
N ASP A 517 14.69 6.92 22.78
CA ASP A 517 14.45 8.32 23.11
C ASP A 517 13.64 9.00 22.01
N GLN A 518 12.95 10.10 22.35
CA GLN A 518 12.21 10.87 21.36
C GLN A 518 12.95 12.15 20.96
N PHE A 519 12.82 12.52 19.69
CA PHE A 519 13.42 13.71 19.11
C PHE A 519 12.46 14.45 18.18
N VAL A 520 12.75 15.73 17.92
CA VAL A 520 12.09 16.55 16.89
C VAL A 520 13.03 16.82 15.72
N MET A 521 12.50 17.08 14.53
CA MET A 521 13.34 17.38 13.37
C MET A 521 14.10 18.72 13.53
N THR A 522 13.42 19.75 14.03
CA THR A 522 13.96 21.11 14.19
C THR A 522 13.57 21.67 15.56
N PRO A 523 14.38 21.45 16.61
CA PRO A 523 14.08 21.94 17.94
C PRO A 523 14.13 23.47 18.00
N ASN A 524 13.22 24.06 18.78
CA ASN A 524 13.16 25.49 19.04
C ASN A 524 12.70 25.77 20.48
N ASP A 525 12.63 27.05 20.85
CA ASP A 525 12.32 27.47 22.24
C ASP A 525 10.91 27.07 22.72
N THR A 526 9.96 26.81 21.81
CA THR A 526 8.58 26.44 22.16
C THR A 526 8.30 24.95 22.06
N PHE A 527 9.08 24.22 21.25
CA PHE A 527 8.95 22.79 21.07
C PHE A 527 10.31 22.14 20.79
N SER A 528 10.72 21.25 21.69
CA SER A 528 12.03 20.59 21.68
C SER A 528 11.91 19.09 21.98
N ASP A 529 13.04 18.38 21.97
CA ASP A 529 13.09 16.96 22.34
C ASP A 529 12.57 16.70 23.78
N ASP A 530 12.80 17.65 24.70
CA ASP A 530 12.28 17.57 26.07
C ASP A 530 10.75 17.73 26.09
N THR A 531 10.21 18.57 25.21
CA THR A 531 8.76 18.71 25.05
C THR A 531 8.13 17.40 24.58
N CYS A 532 8.74 16.70 23.64
CA CYS A 532 8.29 15.37 23.23
C CYS A 532 8.24 14.39 24.40
N THR A 533 9.35 14.29 25.13
CA THR A 533 9.46 13.39 26.29
C THR A 533 8.39 13.67 27.36
N GLN A 534 7.94 14.92 27.48
CA GLN A 534 6.93 15.32 28.47
C GLN A 534 5.47 15.15 28.01
N THR A 535 5.22 15.16 26.69
CA THR A 535 3.85 15.30 26.15
C THR A 535 3.41 14.14 25.26
N SER A 536 4.35 13.43 24.64
CA SER A 536 4.07 12.24 23.84
C SER A 536 4.11 10.98 24.72
N VAL A 537 3.26 10.02 24.36
CA VAL A 537 3.42 8.63 24.81
C VAL A 537 4.59 8.02 24.04
N PRO A 538 5.62 7.46 24.70
CA PRO A 538 6.73 6.84 24.01
C PRO A 538 6.39 5.41 23.57
N ALA A 539 7.07 4.95 22.53
CA ALA A 539 7.02 3.57 22.08
C ALA A 539 7.42 2.58 23.19
N LYS A 540 6.79 1.39 23.20
CA LYS A 540 7.19 0.29 24.07
C LYS A 540 8.39 -0.48 23.54
N LEU A 541 8.59 -0.45 22.22
CA LEU A 541 9.78 -0.99 21.57
C LEU A 541 10.07 -0.19 20.29
N ALA A 542 11.33 0.19 20.10
CA ALA A 542 11.81 0.71 18.83
C ALA A 542 12.09 -0.47 17.88
N LEU A 543 11.65 -0.35 16.64
CA LEU A 543 11.85 -1.32 15.56
C LEU A 543 12.74 -0.65 14.49
N GLN A 544 13.55 -1.45 13.78
CA GLN A 544 14.46 -0.92 12.76
C GLN A 544 13.72 -0.03 11.77
N ALA A 545 14.24 1.18 11.56
CA ALA A 545 13.71 2.18 10.63
C ALA A 545 13.39 1.57 9.25
N HIS A 546 12.22 1.93 8.70
CA HIS A 546 11.73 1.52 7.37
C HIS A 546 11.42 0.03 7.21
N SER A 547 11.32 -0.74 8.30
CA SER A 547 10.95 -2.16 8.21
C SER A 547 9.50 -2.38 7.78
N ALA A 548 8.68 -1.33 7.93
CA ALA A 548 7.29 -1.25 7.48
C ALA A 548 6.41 -2.37 8.08
N PRO A 549 6.18 -2.37 9.41
CA PRO A 549 5.37 -3.39 10.05
C PRO A 549 3.90 -3.25 9.65
N LEU A 550 3.27 -4.34 9.18
CA LEU A 550 1.89 -4.28 8.68
C LEU A 550 0.88 -5.10 9.46
N ASP A 551 1.30 -6.09 10.23
CA ASP A 551 0.42 -6.89 11.07
C ASP A 551 1.16 -7.53 12.24
N VAL A 552 0.39 -7.90 13.26
CA VAL A 552 0.89 -8.53 14.47
C VAL A 552 -0.05 -9.64 14.96
N ALA A 553 0.53 -10.68 15.54
CA ALA A 553 -0.24 -11.71 16.23
C ALA A 553 0.49 -12.17 17.50
N PHE A 554 -0.16 -12.06 18.66
CA PHE A 554 0.32 -12.70 19.89
C PHE A 554 0.17 -14.21 19.80
N ASN A 555 1.04 -15.00 20.43
CA ASN A 555 0.75 -16.41 20.70
C ASN A 555 -0.39 -16.57 21.75
N LYS A 556 -0.93 -17.78 21.95
CA LYS A 556 -2.09 -18.01 22.84
C LYS A 556 -1.98 -17.38 24.23
N ASN A 557 -0.78 -17.39 24.82
CA ASN A 557 -0.53 -16.91 26.18
C ASN A 557 0.11 -15.51 26.21
N SER A 558 0.21 -14.82 25.07
CA SER A 558 0.83 -13.50 24.93
C SER A 558 2.25 -13.38 25.49
N THR A 559 3.00 -14.48 25.43
CA THR A 559 4.44 -14.52 25.76
C THR A 559 5.31 -14.21 24.56
N ARG A 560 4.72 -14.18 23.37
CA ARG A 560 5.38 -13.85 22.10
C ARG A 560 4.41 -13.08 21.22
N MET A 561 4.92 -12.09 20.51
CA MET A 561 4.24 -11.44 19.40
C MET A 561 5.04 -11.71 18.13
N TYR A 562 4.34 -12.05 17.04
CA TYR A 562 4.90 -12.15 15.70
C TYR A 562 4.56 -10.88 14.93
N VAL A 563 5.53 -10.30 14.24
CA VAL A 563 5.40 -9.05 13.48
C VAL A 563 5.80 -9.28 12.03
N THR A 564 4.97 -8.84 11.08
CA THR A 564 5.30 -8.87 9.65
C THR A 564 6.00 -7.57 9.25
N PHE A 565 7.28 -7.65 8.86
CA PHE A 565 8.03 -6.53 8.30
C PHE A 565 7.99 -6.59 6.77
N HIS A 566 7.19 -5.72 6.17
CA HIS A 566 6.86 -5.72 4.74
C HIS A 566 8.04 -5.36 3.84
N GLY A 567 9.01 -4.61 4.38
CA GLY A 567 10.23 -4.24 3.69
C GLY A 567 10.27 -2.80 3.21
N SER A 568 11.45 -2.20 3.33
CA SER A 568 11.71 -0.78 3.09
C SER A 568 11.67 -0.39 1.62
N TRP A 569 11.15 0.80 1.34
CA TRP A 569 11.38 1.49 0.08
C TRP A 569 12.35 2.68 0.24
N ASN A 570 12.34 3.33 1.40
CA ASN A 570 13.10 4.56 1.70
C ASN A 570 14.37 4.28 2.52
N ARG A 571 15.13 3.24 2.13
CA ARG A 571 16.40 2.89 2.78
C ARG A 571 17.35 2.21 1.80
N ASN A 572 18.64 2.55 1.88
CA ASN A 572 19.70 1.87 1.13
C ASN A 572 20.87 1.48 2.05
N PRO A 573 21.21 0.18 2.19
CA PRO A 573 20.52 -0.97 1.59
C PRO A 573 19.10 -1.17 2.16
N PRO A 574 18.21 -1.91 1.48
CA PRO A 574 16.90 -2.26 2.02
C PRO A 574 16.96 -3.06 3.34
N THR A 575 15.87 -3.04 4.10
CA THR A 575 15.65 -3.84 5.33
C THR A 575 14.20 -4.35 5.38
N GLY A 576 13.86 -5.18 6.37
CA GLY A 576 12.55 -5.84 6.52
C GLY A 576 12.47 -7.15 5.72
N TYR A 577 11.42 -7.35 4.93
CA TYR A 577 11.19 -8.57 4.12
C TYR A 577 11.24 -9.85 4.95
N LYS A 578 10.61 -9.80 6.13
CA LYS A 578 10.74 -10.84 7.16
C LYS A 578 9.57 -10.86 8.15
N ILE A 579 9.53 -11.91 8.95
CA ILE A 579 8.69 -12.03 10.13
C ILE A 579 9.62 -12.13 11.34
N ALA A 580 9.32 -11.36 12.37
CA ALA A 580 10.07 -11.32 13.62
C ALA A 580 9.23 -11.78 14.81
N GLU A 581 9.88 -12.32 15.85
CA GLU A 581 9.29 -12.67 17.14
C GLU A 581 9.80 -11.68 18.21
N ILE A 582 8.87 -10.97 18.87
CA ILE A 582 9.12 -10.18 20.07
C ILE A 582 8.73 -11.02 21.29
N GLN A 583 9.62 -11.15 22.28
CA GLN A 583 9.29 -11.82 23.53
C GLN A 583 8.55 -10.88 24.47
N PHE A 584 7.49 -11.38 25.10
CA PHE A 584 6.69 -10.64 26.06
C PHE A 584 6.69 -11.33 27.43
N ARG A 585 6.56 -10.51 28.48
CA ARG A 585 6.41 -10.95 29.85
C ARG A 585 5.25 -10.24 30.51
N LYS A 586 4.70 -10.86 31.55
CA LYS A 586 3.74 -10.23 32.45
C LYS A 586 4.51 -9.44 33.50
N GLU A 587 4.22 -8.16 33.65
CA GLU A 587 4.84 -7.32 34.67
C GLU A 587 4.11 -7.43 36.02
N SER A 588 4.71 -6.90 37.08
CA SER A 588 4.10 -6.86 38.42
C SER A 588 2.81 -6.03 38.47
N THR A 589 2.63 -5.09 37.53
CA THR A 589 1.41 -4.31 37.32
C THR A 589 0.26 -5.15 36.76
N GLY A 590 0.53 -6.39 36.33
CA GLY A 590 -0.44 -7.25 35.65
C GLY A 590 -0.58 -6.96 34.15
N LEU A 591 0.15 -5.99 33.58
CA LEU A 591 0.15 -5.74 32.13
C LEU A 591 1.23 -6.56 31.43
N PHE A 592 0.99 -6.88 30.16
CA PHE A 592 2.04 -7.43 29.30
C PHE A 592 2.99 -6.31 28.86
N ALA A 593 4.26 -6.65 28.69
CA ALA A 593 5.26 -5.76 28.12
C ALA A 593 6.30 -6.57 27.33
N PRO A 594 6.96 -5.96 26.33
CA PRO A 594 8.17 -6.53 25.75
C PRO A 594 9.19 -6.89 26.84
N SER A 595 9.87 -8.02 26.65
CA SER A 595 10.85 -8.52 27.62
C SER A 595 12.13 -7.69 27.60
N HIS A 596 12.43 -7.07 26.46
CA HIS A 596 13.49 -6.09 26.29
C HIS A 596 12.93 -4.67 26.43
N PHE A 597 13.75 -3.78 26.97
CA PHE A 597 13.43 -2.36 27.06
C PHE A 597 13.53 -1.69 25.69
N VAL A 598 12.83 -0.56 25.54
CA VAL A 598 12.81 0.25 24.31
C VAL A 598 14.21 0.71 23.87
N ASN A 599 15.16 0.81 24.80
CA ASN A 599 16.53 1.26 24.55
C ASN A 599 17.47 0.18 23.96
N SER A 600 16.91 -0.88 23.38
CA SER A 600 17.66 -2.01 22.84
C SER A 600 17.26 -2.29 21.40
N THR A 601 18.26 -2.50 20.53
CA THR A 601 18.05 -3.03 19.17
C THR A 601 17.85 -4.54 19.14
N ALA A 602 18.02 -5.24 20.27
CA ALA A 602 17.79 -6.67 20.43
C ALA A 602 16.34 -7.01 20.83
N GLY A 603 15.39 -6.11 20.55
CA GLY A 603 13.99 -6.23 20.95
C GLY A 603 13.21 -7.39 20.32
N TYR A 604 13.70 -7.91 19.21
CA TYR A 604 13.07 -8.99 18.44
C TYR A 604 14.14 -9.88 17.79
N LYS A 605 13.70 -11.04 17.31
CA LYS A 605 14.52 -11.96 16.50
C LYS A 605 13.81 -12.30 15.20
N ASP A 606 14.56 -12.44 14.13
CA ASP A 606 14.04 -12.90 12.84
C ASP A 606 13.70 -14.39 12.92
N ILE A 607 12.55 -14.79 12.37
CA ILE A 607 12.11 -16.19 12.36
C ILE A 607 11.81 -16.73 10.96
N PHE A 608 11.51 -15.84 10.01
CA PHE A 608 11.28 -16.16 8.59
C PHE A 608 11.68 -14.95 7.73
N TRP A 609 12.66 -15.04 6.84
CA TRP A 609 13.21 -13.87 6.13
C TRP A 609 13.68 -14.20 4.70
N SER A 610 13.81 -13.14 3.89
CA SER A 610 14.42 -13.25 2.56
C SER A 610 15.95 -13.24 2.72
N PRO A 611 16.70 -14.15 2.08
CA PRO A 611 18.15 -14.01 1.99
C PRO A 611 18.52 -12.77 1.17
N ASP A 612 19.73 -12.25 1.36
CA ASP A 612 20.29 -11.17 0.54
C ASP A 612 19.39 -9.92 0.48
N VAL A 613 18.94 -9.45 1.65
CA VAL A 613 17.94 -8.38 1.81
C VAL A 613 18.32 -7.08 1.10
N GLU A 614 19.61 -6.83 0.89
CA GLU A 614 20.11 -5.69 0.14
C GLU A 614 19.67 -5.65 -1.33
N HIS A 615 19.23 -6.79 -1.88
CA HIS A 615 18.66 -6.92 -3.22
C HIS A 615 17.13 -6.93 -3.22
N CYS A 616 16.49 -6.86 -2.05
CA CYS A 616 15.05 -6.90 -1.94
C CYS A 616 14.39 -5.62 -2.45
N SER A 617 13.22 -5.80 -3.04
CA SER A 617 12.40 -4.72 -3.57
C SER A 617 10.94 -5.17 -3.65
N THR A 618 10.04 -4.30 -4.11
CA THR A 618 8.65 -4.67 -4.38
C THR A 618 8.51 -5.89 -5.27
N THR A 619 9.50 -6.21 -6.11
CA THR A 619 9.41 -7.26 -7.13
C THR A 619 10.41 -8.41 -6.98
N GLN A 620 11.31 -8.35 -5.99
CA GLN A 620 12.45 -9.28 -5.88
C GLN A 620 12.48 -10.13 -4.61
N CYS A 621 11.56 -9.90 -3.66
CA CYS A 621 11.44 -10.69 -2.43
C CYS A 621 9.97 -10.88 -2.03
N PHE A 622 9.71 -11.84 -1.13
CA PHE A 622 8.38 -11.94 -0.50
C PHE A 622 8.17 -10.74 0.44
N ARG A 623 6.93 -10.26 0.57
CA ARG A 623 6.60 -9.06 1.34
C ARG A 623 5.45 -9.34 2.30
N PRO A 624 5.74 -9.76 3.54
CA PRO A 624 4.70 -10.24 4.43
C PRO A 624 3.78 -9.09 4.85
N VAL A 625 2.46 -9.31 4.75
CA VAL A 625 1.43 -8.33 5.10
C VAL A 625 0.71 -8.75 6.37
N SER A 626 -0.28 -9.64 6.24
CA SER A 626 -1.14 -10.05 7.35
C SER A 626 -0.78 -11.44 7.84
N ILE A 627 -0.98 -11.69 9.13
CA ILE A 627 -0.63 -12.93 9.81
C ILE A 627 -1.78 -13.40 10.69
N VAL A 628 -2.27 -14.61 10.44
CA VAL A 628 -3.33 -15.23 11.26
C VAL A 628 -2.89 -16.61 11.74
N ARG A 629 -3.28 -16.96 12.97
CA ARG A 629 -2.94 -18.25 13.59
C ARG A 629 -4.12 -19.19 13.59
N ASP A 630 -3.87 -20.45 13.29
CA ASP A 630 -4.84 -21.50 13.52
C ASP A 630 -4.77 -22.02 14.97
N LYS A 631 -5.67 -22.95 15.31
CA LYS A 631 -5.77 -23.57 16.64
C LYS A 631 -4.51 -24.36 17.07
N TYR A 632 -3.59 -24.64 16.16
CA TYR A 632 -2.34 -25.34 16.42
C TYR A 632 -1.14 -24.39 16.47
N GLU A 633 -1.37 -23.07 16.50
CA GLU A 633 -0.33 -22.04 16.45
C GLU A 633 0.48 -22.02 15.14
N ARG A 634 -0.01 -22.66 14.08
CA ARG A 634 0.54 -22.46 12.73
C ARG A 634 0.04 -21.13 12.19
N MET A 635 0.87 -20.45 11.42
CA MET A 635 0.59 -19.09 10.95
C MET A 635 0.43 -19.07 9.44
N TYR A 636 -0.66 -18.48 8.97
CA TYR A 636 -0.88 -18.16 7.57
C TYR A 636 -0.53 -16.70 7.34
N VAL A 637 0.32 -16.45 6.36
CA VAL A 637 0.86 -15.13 6.04
C VAL A 637 0.63 -14.81 4.59
N THR A 638 0.09 -13.63 4.35
CA THR A 638 -0.06 -13.09 2.99
C THR A 638 1.22 -12.38 2.58
N SER A 639 1.61 -12.55 1.32
CA SER A 639 2.67 -11.75 0.67
C SER A 639 2.07 -11.07 -0.54
N ASP A 640 1.98 -9.74 -0.53
CA ASP A 640 1.45 -8.95 -1.64
C ASP A 640 2.53 -8.54 -2.66
N SER A 641 3.66 -9.26 -2.65
CA SER A 641 4.82 -8.98 -3.48
C SER A 641 4.41 -8.77 -4.94
N GLY A 642 5.04 -7.77 -5.55
CA GLY A 642 4.86 -7.48 -6.96
C GLY A 642 5.35 -8.60 -7.87
N GLY A 643 6.20 -9.52 -7.40
CA GLY A 643 6.60 -10.69 -8.20
C GLY A 643 5.51 -11.76 -8.29
N GLU A 644 4.88 -12.07 -7.17
CA GLU A 644 3.72 -12.96 -7.08
C GLU A 644 3.00 -12.73 -5.73
N GLY A 645 1.66 -12.68 -5.76
CA GLY A 645 0.87 -12.70 -4.54
C GLY A 645 0.74 -14.13 -4.00
N GLU A 646 1.14 -14.34 -2.75
CA GLU A 646 1.24 -15.67 -2.14
C GLU A 646 0.53 -15.74 -0.78
N LEU A 647 0.06 -16.93 -0.42
CA LEU A 647 -0.32 -17.29 0.94
C LEU A 647 0.60 -18.42 1.42
N ILE A 648 1.18 -18.25 2.60
CA ILE A 648 2.26 -19.10 3.12
C ILE A 648 1.83 -19.60 4.50
N ILE A 649 1.90 -20.91 4.74
CA ILE A 649 1.80 -21.46 6.10
C ILE A 649 3.20 -21.65 6.68
N PHE A 650 3.44 -21.20 7.91
CA PHE A 650 4.72 -21.37 8.60
C PHE A 650 4.54 -21.62 10.10
N GLY A 651 5.53 -22.24 10.72
CA GLY A 651 5.47 -22.61 12.14
C GLY A 651 6.63 -23.50 12.60
N ARG A 652 6.61 -23.84 13.89
CA ARG A 652 7.62 -24.71 14.51
C ARG A 652 7.40 -26.17 14.14
N VAL A 653 8.49 -26.93 14.07
CA VAL A 653 8.49 -28.36 13.72
C VAL A 653 9.13 -29.24 14.77
#